data_AF-A0A957QFC3-F1
#
_entry.id   AF-A0A957QFC3-F1
#
_cell.length_a   1.000
_cell.length_b   1.000
_cell.length_c   1.000
_cell.angle_alpha   90.00
_cell.angle_beta   90.00
_cell.angle_gamma   90.00
#
_symmetry.space_group_name_H-M   'P 1'
#
loop_
_entity.id
_entity.type
_entity.pdbx_description
1 polymer ?
#
loop_
_entity_poly.entity_id
_entity_poly.type
_entity_poly.pdbx_seq_one_letter_code
_entity_poly.pdbx_strand_id
1 'polypeptide(L)'
;MDRLQRRKHAAALFPLLSAALLVTLLIVAMRAGSQDAVAGAPAHAAAQATLGVTRYVSTTGVDSGTCTTRFSACRTLQYAVDQATAGDAIRVAVGIYAGVTNRSGGNQIARIPVSVTIAGGYDPRNFDSAPDPTLYPVTLLPGGAGRGLVIANGAVVTVRDLSLSGGNGVAGGGDGNGGAILVTNAALTLINAPLTGNSAANGGAIALVSGSVSLQSSSLTNNQATADGGALHLSGPAAGSTAQIDAASLLETNSAANNGGAIALANGAVTVNAAPVRNNTATAAGGALFIAAGTATLNGATVQGNAAGGDGGAAALSGGQLRANGNSLITLNTSGGRGSAFFANNAQISINSSTVTAQTGTGNGGVVYLQAATFNLTNNSIFSRNSATGDGVIFAESNSTVLFDGVSASENSATRGGLLRADGGQVTVRNSQLISNTATSHGGALALSAATLTSENSTWTGNTAGGDGGAFTLDGGTLQVTGSTFTQNQADGDGGAAHILTGTVTLADSDWLSNRAGGHGGALYALGSNGSGGGGRFEQNRTITTGSGGAIFWEGPSLAFDRAVTFSGNWAAITVTARSRSAAAQSEIAAAFAPQWLSLAELTARGLVHDGLVEITPDQVDAVPGMGMGDILSLFQKPMPADVGQLPGVAAQVAQLTVDAASPRGRAALAASTVITTDVVTRSGGALYSRNAALTLTSPSFTANQADTAGGALFVEGGAFTLTNATVSNNRAFGGPGGGVYLNRVDGKVDTVTFAGNQGSNGGGVYAVGGQVQFDANTLRTNRADVDGGGLFLVGGTHTISDSTLEANIGDRGGGLYLDGGSMTVTGNTIQDNETTFVRTQARGAEAGIGVGMYVSGTSELSFTHNLVQGNKIPFLQFVRVNGVLTQTKVITVVDPPIIKCATPADPTCLITETVTIADNGGGVYLKGAEGLVADSIFRENEASRSGGAMVLDGGKLTLIDNLMVRNSIGVSSGLGSAIFMSGTKALLLHNTIADNIHQNLSGDGRNVAVYYAAKGDGLVLTNNIFANHEVGVGGSDGAKAVESTNVWWNNSERHWTEDLFDTMAPIFGDPAFKDAAGGDYSILRTSAGYNRGVDLPDLSNVGAEFALIDLAGERRLAPVDAGAYEANYDRGLNLFHTATNLNLAKDVETSYLITVLNNSKASVAGVTFQYALPPEQQAISMSSSRGNCNVGTLSCNLG
;
A
#
# COMPACT_ATOMS: atom_id res chain seq x y z
N MET A 1 -38.33 -4.88 20.65
CA MET A 1 -38.84 -4.80 19.27
C MET A 1 -37.81 -5.49 18.39
N ASP A 2 -37.68 -6.81 18.56
CA ASP A 2 -38.37 -7.88 17.79
C ASP A 2 -37.84 -7.95 16.35
N ARG A 3 -36.87 -8.83 16.07
CA ARG A 3 -37.01 -10.28 15.77
C ARG A 3 -37.65 -10.54 14.39
N LEU A 4 -37.01 -11.47 13.66
CA LEU A 4 -37.43 -12.14 12.41
C LEU A 4 -37.18 -11.31 11.13
N GLN A 5 -36.57 -11.79 10.04
CA GLN A 5 -36.25 -13.16 9.64
C GLN A 5 -35.11 -13.20 8.61
N ARG A 6 -34.26 -14.23 8.76
CA ARG A 6 -33.28 -14.75 7.80
C ARG A 6 -33.96 -15.42 6.59
N ARG A 7 -33.22 -15.43 5.47
CA ARG A 7 -33.08 -16.53 4.48
C ARG A 7 -34.34 -16.78 3.62
N LYS A 8 -34.28 -17.10 2.32
CA LYS A 8 -33.31 -17.87 1.52
C LYS A 8 -33.91 -17.91 0.10
N HIS A 9 -33.11 -17.72 -0.96
CA HIS A 9 -32.87 -18.74 -2.00
C HIS A 9 -32.28 -18.14 -3.29
N ALA A 10 -31.28 -18.86 -3.76
CA ALA A 10 -30.60 -18.72 -5.03
C ALA A 10 -31.31 -19.55 -6.12
N ALA A 11 -30.92 -19.27 -7.36
CA ALA A 11 -30.99 -20.12 -8.56
C ALA A 11 -32.33 -20.20 -9.33
N ALA A 12 -32.34 -19.63 -10.54
CA ALA A 12 -32.81 -20.21 -11.82
C ALA A 12 -32.80 -19.09 -12.89
N LEU A 13 -31.89 -19.15 -13.88
CA LEU A 13 -32.17 -19.53 -15.28
C LEU A 13 -33.36 -18.78 -15.95
N PHE A 14 -33.03 -18.05 -17.03
CA PHE A 14 -33.90 -17.66 -18.16
C PHE A 14 -34.76 -18.84 -18.69
N PRO A 15 -35.73 -18.64 -19.61
CA PRO A 15 -36.53 -17.46 -20.01
C PRO A 15 -38.06 -17.77 -19.94
N LEU A 16 -38.95 -16.81 -20.22
CA LEU A 16 -40.22 -17.09 -20.93
C LEU A 16 -40.95 -15.81 -21.36
N LEU A 17 -41.23 -15.75 -22.66
CA LEU A 17 -42.27 -14.94 -23.29
C LEU A 17 -43.64 -15.17 -22.61
N SER A 18 -44.47 -14.14 -22.49
CA SER A 18 -45.79 -14.10 -23.16
C SER A 18 -46.60 -12.83 -22.85
N ALA A 19 -47.00 -12.21 -23.95
CA ALA A 19 -48.19 -11.39 -24.24
C ALA A 19 -49.21 -11.09 -23.13
N ALA A 20 -49.45 -9.78 -22.93
CA ALA A 20 -50.73 -9.05 -22.88
C ALA A 20 -50.42 -7.67 -22.24
N LEU A 21 -50.92 -6.51 -22.68
CA LEU A 21 -52.16 -6.22 -23.34
C LEU A 21 -52.04 -4.86 -24.08
N LEU A 22 -52.73 -4.83 -25.20
CA LEU A 22 -52.99 -3.74 -26.13
C LEU A 22 -53.82 -2.61 -25.48
N VAL A 23 -53.68 -1.40 -26.03
CA VAL A 23 -54.61 -0.24 -26.01
C VAL A 23 -54.45 0.82 -24.92
N THR A 24 -54.33 2.06 -25.42
CA THR A 24 -54.28 3.42 -24.81
C THR A 24 -52.85 3.98 -24.72
N LEU A 25 -52.43 5.07 -25.36
CA LEU A 25 -53.10 6.17 -26.07
C LEU A 25 -52.37 6.46 -27.40
N LEU A 26 -53.14 6.46 -28.49
CA LEU A 26 -52.90 7.31 -29.64
C LEU A 26 -53.43 8.71 -29.27
N ILE A 27 -52.81 9.78 -29.79
CA ILE A 27 -53.16 11.21 -29.63
C ILE A 27 -52.52 11.88 -28.41
N VAL A 28 -51.30 12.40 -28.58
CA VAL A 28 -50.82 13.78 -28.33
C VAL A 28 -49.30 13.74 -28.41
N ALA A 29 -48.75 14.00 -29.60
CA ALA A 29 -47.33 14.39 -29.79
C ALA A 29 -47.14 14.98 -31.20
N MET A 30 -47.83 16.09 -31.49
CA MET A 30 -47.38 17.04 -32.50
C MET A 30 -47.35 18.43 -31.87
N ARG A 31 -46.18 19.08 -31.99
CA ARG A 31 -45.80 20.46 -31.63
C ARG A 31 -45.23 20.71 -30.22
N ALA A 32 -43.90 20.65 -30.15
CA ALA A 32 -42.95 21.66 -29.66
C ALA A 32 -41.59 20.90 -29.50
N GLY A 33 -40.45 21.27 -30.05
CA GLY A 33 -39.94 22.58 -30.42
C GLY A 33 -38.87 23.04 -29.42
N SER A 34 -37.64 22.53 -29.54
CA SER A 34 -36.36 23.11 -29.03
C SER A 34 -35.21 22.20 -29.51
N GLN A 35 -34.49 22.51 -30.60
CA GLN A 35 -33.29 23.37 -30.64
C GLN A 35 -32.30 23.09 -29.49
N ASP A 36 -31.26 22.29 -29.75
CA ASP A 36 -29.91 22.83 -29.95
C ASP A 36 -28.91 21.82 -30.55
N ALA A 37 -28.04 22.37 -31.40
CA ALA A 37 -26.71 21.89 -31.84
C ALA A 37 -26.57 20.60 -32.70
N VAL A 38 -26.78 20.74 -34.03
CA VAL A 38 -25.90 20.11 -35.02
C VAL A 38 -25.51 21.16 -36.06
N ALA A 39 -24.35 21.78 -35.85
CA ALA A 39 -23.70 22.63 -36.84
C ALA A 39 -22.82 21.75 -37.76
N GLY A 40 -23.01 21.88 -39.08
CA GLY A 40 -22.08 21.32 -40.06
C GLY A 40 -22.70 20.43 -41.14
N ALA A 41 -23.80 20.83 -41.78
CA ALA A 41 -24.16 20.33 -43.11
C ALA A 41 -24.04 21.50 -44.10
N PRO A 42 -23.33 21.38 -45.23
CA PRO A 42 -23.33 22.42 -46.24
C PRO A 42 -24.75 22.50 -46.81
N ALA A 43 -25.36 23.68 -46.69
CA ALA A 43 -26.59 24.00 -47.37
C ALA A 43 -26.39 23.81 -48.89
N HIS A 44 -26.97 22.74 -49.45
CA HIS A 44 -27.26 22.72 -50.88
C HIS A 44 -28.54 23.51 -51.07
N ALA A 45 -28.36 24.68 -51.70
CA ALA A 45 -29.45 25.54 -52.14
C ALA A 45 -30.52 24.70 -52.82
N ALA A 46 -31.73 24.70 -52.25
CA ALA A 46 -32.92 24.22 -52.92
C ALA A 46 -33.19 25.13 -54.12
N ALA A 47 -32.65 24.77 -55.28
CA ALA A 47 -33.15 25.29 -56.55
C ALA A 47 -34.63 24.91 -56.64
N GLN A 48 -35.51 25.89 -56.85
CA GLN A 48 -36.92 25.69 -57.11
C GLN A 48 -37.08 24.66 -58.24
N ALA A 49 -37.54 23.45 -57.91
CA ALA A 49 -37.81 22.43 -58.90
C ALA A 49 -39.04 22.84 -59.71
N THR A 50 -38.84 23.13 -61.00
CA THR A 50 -39.91 23.13 -62.00
C THR A 50 -40.66 21.80 -61.89
N LEU A 51 -41.99 21.84 -61.72
CA LEU A 51 -42.84 20.66 -61.70
C LEU A 51 -42.71 19.92 -63.05
N GLY A 52 -41.98 18.80 -63.04
CA GLY A 52 -41.87 17.92 -64.20
C GLY A 52 -43.17 17.15 -64.46
N VAL A 53 -43.25 16.52 -65.62
CA VAL A 53 -44.42 15.73 -66.03
C VAL A 53 -44.33 14.29 -65.51
N THR A 54 -45.48 13.62 -65.38
CA THR A 54 -45.53 12.19 -65.05
C THR A 54 -45.46 11.35 -66.32
N ARG A 55 -44.59 10.35 -66.32
CA ARG A 55 -44.43 9.35 -67.38
C ARG A 55 -44.76 7.97 -66.84
N TYR A 56 -45.38 7.14 -67.67
CA TYR A 56 -45.90 5.83 -67.27
C TYR A 56 -45.11 4.71 -67.95
N VAL A 57 -44.77 3.67 -67.21
CA VAL A 57 -44.02 2.49 -67.69
C VAL A 57 -44.80 1.22 -67.33
N SER A 58 -45.01 0.33 -68.29
CA SER A 58 -45.68 -0.97 -68.12
C SER A 58 -45.02 -2.05 -69.00
N THR A 59 -44.94 -3.29 -68.52
CA THR A 59 -44.42 -4.42 -69.31
C THR A 59 -45.21 -4.71 -70.59
N THR A 60 -46.48 -4.28 -70.65
CA THR A 60 -47.34 -4.36 -71.83
C THR A 60 -47.38 -3.08 -72.66
N GLY A 61 -46.58 -2.07 -72.30
CA GLY A 61 -46.49 -0.79 -73.01
C GLY A 61 -45.79 -0.89 -74.37
N VAL A 62 -45.61 0.26 -75.02
CA VAL A 62 -44.88 0.39 -76.29
C VAL A 62 -43.90 1.56 -76.19
N ASP A 63 -42.65 1.36 -76.61
CA ASP A 63 -41.62 2.40 -76.61
C ASP A 63 -41.83 3.39 -77.77
N SER A 64 -42.87 4.23 -77.66
CA SER A 64 -43.19 5.29 -78.62
C SER A 64 -43.75 6.54 -77.95
N GLY A 65 -43.48 7.72 -78.53
CA GLY A 65 -43.96 9.00 -78.01
C GLY A 65 -43.33 9.43 -76.68
N THR A 66 -44.02 10.30 -75.93
CA THR A 66 -43.51 10.91 -74.69
C THR A 66 -43.83 10.10 -73.42
N CYS A 67 -44.71 9.09 -73.52
CA CYS A 67 -45.21 8.31 -72.38
C CYS A 67 -45.88 9.10 -71.25
N THR A 68 -46.42 10.29 -71.55
CA THR A 68 -47.07 11.17 -70.56
C THR A 68 -48.56 10.90 -70.37
N THR A 69 -49.12 9.89 -71.05
CA THR A 69 -50.52 9.47 -70.87
C THR A 69 -50.59 8.01 -70.41
N ARG A 70 -51.52 7.72 -69.48
CA ARG A 70 -51.67 6.39 -68.88
C ARG A 70 -52.00 5.27 -69.88
N PHE A 71 -52.58 5.61 -71.04
CA PHE A 71 -52.92 4.65 -72.10
C PHE A 71 -51.78 4.43 -73.10
N SER A 72 -50.73 5.24 -73.05
CA SER A 72 -49.55 5.16 -73.92
C SER A 72 -48.29 5.03 -73.06
N ALA A 73 -48.29 4.07 -72.13
CA ALA A 73 -47.14 3.81 -71.28
C ALA A 73 -45.95 3.27 -72.10
N CYS A 74 -44.75 3.72 -71.75
CA CYS A 74 -43.49 3.17 -72.24
C CYS A 74 -43.40 1.68 -71.88
N ARG A 75 -42.77 0.87 -72.73
CA ARG A 75 -42.50 -0.53 -72.39
C ARG A 75 -41.28 -0.67 -71.49
N THR A 76 -40.24 0.11 -71.77
CA THR A 76 -38.95 0.04 -71.09
C THR A 76 -38.69 1.26 -70.23
N LEU A 77 -38.00 1.06 -69.11
CA LEU A 77 -37.59 2.15 -68.22
C LEU A 77 -36.63 3.11 -68.93
N GLN A 78 -35.68 2.58 -69.71
CA GLN A 78 -34.72 3.42 -70.43
C GLN A 78 -35.38 4.37 -71.43
N TYR A 79 -36.39 3.91 -72.19
CA TYR A 79 -37.08 4.79 -73.13
C TYR A 79 -37.80 5.93 -72.39
N ALA A 80 -38.43 5.65 -71.24
CA ALA A 80 -39.04 6.69 -70.40
C ALA A 80 -38.02 7.72 -69.90
N VAL A 81 -36.82 7.26 -69.51
CA VAL A 81 -35.70 8.12 -69.10
C VAL A 81 -35.20 8.97 -70.26
N ASP A 82 -35.15 8.44 -71.48
CA ASP A 82 -34.70 9.18 -72.67
C ASP A 82 -35.64 10.33 -73.04
N GLN A 83 -36.93 10.17 -72.73
CA GLN A 83 -37.92 11.22 -72.93
C GLN A 83 -37.93 12.24 -71.78
N ALA A 84 -37.33 11.93 -70.64
CA ALA A 84 -37.48 12.70 -69.41
C ALA A 84 -36.66 13.99 -69.40
N THR A 85 -37.25 15.03 -68.80
CA THR A 85 -36.55 16.26 -68.41
C THR A 85 -36.38 16.33 -66.90
N ALA A 86 -35.46 17.18 -66.43
CA ALA A 86 -35.20 17.33 -65.00
C ALA A 86 -36.49 17.71 -64.23
N GLY A 87 -36.81 16.95 -63.19
CA GLY A 87 -38.02 17.10 -62.38
C GLY A 87 -39.15 16.12 -62.71
N ASP A 88 -39.06 15.35 -63.80
CA ASP A 88 -40.09 14.39 -64.19
C ASP A 88 -40.23 13.22 -63.18
N ALA A 89 -41.46 12.68 -63.10
CA ALA A 89 -41.77 11.48 -62.33
C ALA A 89 -42.06 10.30 -63.28
N ILE A 90 -41.48 9.14 -63.02
CA ILE A 90 -41.67 7.90 -63.78
C ILE A 90 -42.39 6.90 -62.88
N ARG A 91 -43.66 6.62 -63.19
CA ARG A 91 -44.49 5.62 -62.50
C ARG A 91 -44.39 4.29 -63.21
N VAL A 92 -43.97 3.26 -62.49
CA VAL A 92 -43.71 1.92 -63.00
C VAL A 92 -44.77 0.96 -62.48
N ALA A 93 -45.53 0.36 -63.40
CA ALA A 93 -46.54 -0.62 -63.07
C ALA A 93 -45.93 -1.98 -62.71
N VAL A 94 -46.71 -2.81 -62.01
CA VAL A 94 -46.37 -4.19 -61.64
C VAL A 94 -45.66 -4.95 -62.77
N GLY A 95 -44.61 -5.69 -62.43
CA GLY A 95 -43.94 -6.57 -63.37
C GLY A 95 -42.44 -6.71 -63.19
N ILE A 96 -41.88 -7.63 -63.97
CA ILE A 96 -40.44 -7.87 -64.09
C ILE A 96 -39.96 -7.16 -65.34
N TYR A 97 -39.12 -6.16 -65.17
CA TYR A 97 -38.51 -5.41 -66.25
C TYR A 97 -37.12 -5.99 -66.52
N ALA A 98 -37.08 -6.88 -67.51
CA ALA A 98 -35.87 -7.58 -67.94
C ALA A 98 -35.31 -6.98 -69.24
N GLY A 99 -34.01 -7.20 -69.47
CA GLY A 99 -33.29 -6.73 -70.64
C GLY A 99 -32.38 -5.54 -70.33
N VAL A 100 -31.19 -5.58 -70.91
CA VAL A 100 -30.16 -4.56 -70.74
C VAL A 100 -29.85 -3.91 -72.09
N THR A 101 -29.51 -2.62 -72.06
CA THR A 101 -29.03 -1.88 -73.23
C THR A 101 -27.59 -1.45 -72.99
N ASN A 102 -26.76 -1.54 -74.02
CA ASN A 102 -25.40 -1.04 -73.96
C ASN A 102 -25.41 0.49 -74.14
N ARG A 103 -24.99 1.24 -73.11
CA ARG A 103 -24.82 2.71 -73.21
C ARG A 103 -23.61 3.17 -72.42
N SER A 104 -22.73 3.94 -73.06
CA SER A 104 -21.63 4.67 -72.41
C SER A 104 -20.86 3.86 -71.36
N GLY A 105 -20.33 2.70 -71.75
CA GLY A 105 -19.41 1.92 -70.90
C GLY A 105 -19.97 0.66 -70.25
N GLY A 106 -21.11 0.13 -70.71
CA GLY A 106 -21.60 -1.18 -70.26
C GLY A 106 -23.07 -1.43 -70.59
N ASN A 107 -23.52 -2.64 -70.25
CA ASN A 107 -24.91 -3.07 -70.27
C ASN A 107 -25.64 -2.70 -68.97
N GLN A 108 -26.80 -2.04 -69.08
CA GLN A 108 -27.67 -1.74 -67.93
C GLN A 108 -29.16 -1.68 -68.31
N ILE A 109 -30.07 -1.82 -67.35
CA ILE A 109 -31.50 -1.56 -67.57
C ILE A 109 -31.73 -0.09 -67.92
N ALA A 110 -31.14 0.84 -67.15
CA ALA A 110 -31.24 2.27 -67.47
C ALA A 110 -30.01 3.07 -67.03
N ARG A 111 -29.50 3.92 -67.92
CA ARG A 111 -28.57 5.03 -67.63
C ARG A 111 -29.38 6.32 -67.48
N ILE A 112 -29.25 6.98 -66.34
CA ILE A 112 -30.04 8.13 -65.91
C ILE A 112 -29.12 9.34 -65.72
N PRO A 113 -28.97 10.20 -66.75
CA PRO A 113 -28.17 11.42 -66.68
C PRO A 113 -28.99 12.67 -66.28
N VAL A 114 -30.28 12.52 -65.96
CA VAL A 114 -31.23 13.60 -65.66
C VAL A 114 -31.90 13.38 -64.30
N SER A 115 -32.20 14.46 -63.58
CA SER A 115 -32.82 14.38 -62.25
C SER A 115 -34.30 13.97 -62.35
N VAL A 116 -34.65 12.78 -61.85
CA VAL A 116 -36.01 12.20 -61.94
C VAL A 116 -36.40 11.43 -60.68
N THR A 117 -37.69 11.23 -60.47
CA THR A 117 -38.21 10.27 -59.47
C THR A 117 -38.75 9.03 -60.17
N ILE A 118 -38.30 7.83 -59.81
CA ILE A 118 -38.77 6.55 -60.33
C ILE A 118 -39.50 5.82 -59.21
N ALA A 119 -40.79 5.52 -59.39
CA ALA A 119 -41.63 4.92 -58.35
C ALA A 119 -42.35 3.67 -58.87
N GLY A 120 -42.21 2.55 -58.17
CA GLY A 120 -42.97 1.32 -58.40
C GLY A 120 -44.32 1.29 -57.67
N GLY A 121 -45.02 0.15 -57.74
CA GLY A 121 -46.26 -0.07 -56.99
C GLY A 121 -47.56 0.30 -57.72
N TYR A 122 -47.53 0.53 -59.04
CA TYR A 122 -48.73 0.98 -59.77
C TYR A 122 -49.51 -0.15 -60.47
N ASP A 123 -50.83 -0.05 -60.51
CA ASP A 123 -51.69 -0.89 -61.35
C ASP A 123 -51.56 -0.43 -62.81
N PRO A 124 -51.22 -1.31 -63.77
CA PRO A 124 -51.11 -0.95 -65.18
C PRO A 124 -52.44 -0.48 -65.80
N ARG A 125 -53.58 -0.77 -65.16
CA ARG A 125 -54.91 -0.33 -65.59
C ARG A 125 -55.32 1.00 -64.96
N ASN A 126 -54.68 1.41 -63.88
CA ASN A 126 -55.00 2.64 -63.15
C ASN A 126 -53.78 3.23 -62.45
N PHE A 127 -52.93 3.95 -63.18
CA PHE A 127 -51.77 4.65 -62.61
C PHE A 127 -52.12 5.84 -61.69
N ASP A 128 -53.40 6.20 -61.58
CA ASP A 128 -53.87 7.27 -60.71
C ASP A 128 -54.20 6.77 -59.29
N SER A 129 -54.25 5.44 -59.08
CA SER A 129 -54.36 4.90 -57.73
C SER A 129 -53.09 5.18 -56.92
N ALA A 130 -53.24 5.25 -55.59
CA ALA A 130 -52.08 5.29 -54.70
C ALA A 130 -51.19 4.06 -54.98
N PRO A 131 -49.85 4.22 -55.00
CA PRO A 131 -48.94 3.11 -55.21
C PRO A 131 -49.04 2.13 -54.02
N ASP A 132 -49.11 0.84 -54.34
CA ASP A 132 -49.06 -0.27 -53.38
C ASP A 132 -47.98 -1.27 -53.84
N PRO A 133 -46.74 -1.16 -53.33
CA PRO A 133 -45.66 -2.06 -53.72
C PRO A 133 -45.85 -3.51 -53.24
N THR A 134 -46.77 -3.76 -52.30
CA THR A 134 -47.06 -5.12 -51.83
C THR A 134 -48.02 -5.83 -52.77
N LEU A 135 -49.04 -5.12 -53.29
CA LEU A 135 -49.99 -5.65 -54.25
C LEU A 135 -49.45 -5.62 -55.68
N TYR A 136 -48.63 -4.62 -56.03
CA TYR A 136 -48.11 -4.37 -57.36
C TYR A 136 -46.57 -4.36 -57.38
N PRO A 137 -45.90 -5.49 -57.09
CA PRO A 137 -44.45 -5.55 -57.01
C PRO A 137 -43.79 -5.25 -58.35
N VAL A 138 -42.70 -4.46 -58.29
CA VAL A 138 -41.86 -4.13 -59.43
C VAL A 138 -40.45 -4.66 -59.19
N THR A 139 -39.91 -5.39 -60.16
CA THR A 139 -38.52 -5.87 -60.12
C THR A 139 -37.79 -5.46 -61.39
N LEU A 140 -36.67 -4.76 -61.22
CA LEU A 140 -35.67 -4.56 -62.26
C LEU A 140 -34.71 -5.75 -62.24
N LEU A 141 -34.72 -6.55 -63.32
CA LEU A 141 -33.98 -7.83 -63.39
C LEU A 141 -33.06 -7.87 -64.63
N PRO A 142 -31.80 -7.42 -64.51
CA PRO A 142 -30.83 -7.48 -65.62
C PRO A 142 -30.46 -8.92 -66.02
N GLY A 143 -30.75 -9.91 -65.17
CA GLY A 143 -30.54 -11.34 -65.46
C GLY A 143 -29.07 -11.75 -65.58
N GLY A 144 -28.17 -11.06 -64.88
CA GLY A 144 -26.73 -11.30 -64.94
C GLY A 144 -26.04 -10.80 -66.22
N ALA A 145 -26.77 -10.17 -67.15
CA ALA A 145 -26.24 -9.67 -68.42
C ALA A 145 -25.67 -8.24 -68.36
N GLY A 146 -25.79 -7.57 -67.22
CA GLY A 146 -25.38 -6.19 -66.96
C GLY A 146 -25.98 -5.69 -65.64
N ARG A 147 -25.93 -4.38 -65.40
CA ARG A 147 -26.37 -3.73 -64.15
C ARG A 147 -27.84 -3.31 -64.18
N GLY A 148 -28.37 -2.93 -63.02
CA GLY A 148 -29.67 -2.26 -62.93
C GLY A 148 -29.59 -0.83 -63.46
N LEU A 149 -29.04 0.09 -62.67
CA LEU A 149 -29.07 1.53 -62.93
C LEU A 149 -27.67 2.14 -62.95
N VAL A 150 -27.47 3.14 -63.82
CA VAL A 150 -26.28 4.02 -63.78
C VAL A 150 -26.75 5.45 -63.62
N ILE A 151 -26.43 6.09 -62.49
CA ILE A 151 -26.78 7.50 -62.21
C ILE A 151 -25.55 8.37 -62.43
N ALA A 152 -25.67 9.38 -63.30
CA ALA A 152 -24.53 10.16 -63.74
C ALA A 152 -24.84 11.65 -64.00
N ASN A 153 -23.82 12.43 -64.34
CA ASN A 153 -23.92 13.79 -64.90
C ASN A 153 -24.61 14.83 -64.00
N GLY A 154 -24.41 14.76 -62.68
CA GLY A 154 -25.01 15.69 -61.72
C GLY A 154 -26.48 15.43 -61.42
N ALA A 155 -27.04 14.30 -61.91
CA ALA A 155 -28.44 13.96 -61.68
C ALA A 155 -28.74 13.75 -60.19
N VAL A 156 -29.90 14.21 -59.76
CA VAL A 156 -30.49 13.92 -58.45
C VAL A 156 -31.66 12.99 -58.66
N VAL A 157 -31.51 11.73 -58.28
CA VAL A 157 -32.47 10.65 -58.58
C VAL A 157 -33.04 10.07 -57.31
N THR A 158 -34.37 9.94 -57.25
CA THR A 158 -35.06 9.15 -56.23
C THR A 158 -35.61 7.89 -56.86
N VAL A 159 -35.30 6.73 -56.30
CA VAL A 159 -35.89 5.45 -56.68
C VAL A 159 -36.66 4.91 -55.47
N ARG A 160 -37.93 4.57 -55.68
CA ARG A 160 -38.80 4.15 -54.58
C ARG A 160 -39.74 3.01 -54.94
N ASP A 161 -40.06 2.20 -53.92
CA ASP A 161 -41.14 1.21 -53.97
C ASP A 161 -40.96 0.16 -55.10
N LEU A 162 -39.70 -0.20 -55.40
CA LEU A 162 -39.33 -1.22 -56.38
C LEU A 162 -38.05 -1.95 -56.00
N SER A 163 -37.87 -3.17 -56.52
CA SER A 163 -36.70 -4.02 -56.22
C SER A 163 -35.72 -4.09 -57.39
N LEU A 164 -34.43 -4.27 -57.07
CA LEU A 164 -33.37 -4.54 -58.04
C LEU A 164 -32.67 -5.85 -57.68
N SER A 165 -32.66 -6.80 -58.61
CA SER A 165 -32.06 -8.11 -58.36
C SER A 165 -31.34 -8.70 -59.57
N GLY A 166 -30.37 -9.57 -59.30
CA GLY A 166 -29.63 -10.30 -60.34
C GLY A 166 -28.79 -9.41 -61.27
N GLY A 167 -28.42 -8.19 -60.85
CA GLY A 167 -27.49 -7.35 -61.59
C GLY A 167 -26.06 -7.87 -61.52
N ASN A 168 -25.28 -7.71 -62.59
CA ASN A 168 -23.87 -8.06 -62.66
C ASN A 168 -23.05 -6.90 -63.28
N GLY A 169 -22.21 -6.26 -62.46
CA GLY A 169 -21.38 -5.14 -62.90
C GLY A 169 -20.16 -5.49 -63.75
N VAL A 170 -19.79 -6.76 -63.83
CA VAL A 170 -18.67 -7.23 -64.67
C VAL A 170 -19.19 -7.68 -66.05
N ALA A 171 -20.40 -8.23 -66.10
CA ALA A 171 -20.99 -8.74 -67.33
C ALA A 171 -21.31 -7.62 -68.35
N GLY A 172 -21.31 -7.98 -69.63
CA GLY A 172 -21.78 -7.08 -70.70
C GLY A 172 -20.88 -5.85 -70.96
N GLY A 173 -19.59 -5.95 -70.68
CA GLY A 173 -18.61 -4.89 -70.90
C GLY A 173 -18.56 -3.83 -69.80
N GLY A 174 -19.05 -4.13 -68.60
CA GLY A 174 -19.01 -3.23 -67.45
C GLY A 174 -17.63 -3.07 -66.82
N ASP A 175 -17.39 -1.90 -66.22
CA ASP A 175 -16.18 -1.51 -65.48
C ASP A 175 -16.04 -2.15 -64.09
N GLY A 176 -16.88 -3.13 -63.74
CA GLY A 176 -16.83 -3.86 -62.46
C GLY A 176 -17.43 -3.14 -61.24
N ASN A 177 -17.84 -1.88 -61.32
CA ASN A 177 -18.46 -1.13 -60.20
C ASN A 177 -20.00 -1.22 -60.15
N GLY A 178 -20.61 -1.60 -59.02
CA GLY A 178 -22.06 -1.48 -58.79
C GLY A 178 -22.88 -2.54 -59.52
N GLY A 179 -23.30 -3.61 -58.85
CA GLY A 179 -24.06 -4.70 -59.49
C GLY A 179 -25.50 -4.30 -59.77
N ALA A 180 -26.15 -3.71 -58.77
CA ALA A 180 -27.46 -3.10 -58.95
C ALA A 180 -27.34 -1.67 -59.48
N ILE A 181 -26.52 -0.84 -58.83
CA ILE A 181 -26.47 0.59 -59.10
C ILE A 181 -25.03 1.12 -59.10
N LEU A 182 -24.67 1.89 -60.13
CA LEU A 182 -23.46 2.70 -60.18
C LEU A 182 -23.82 4.19 -60.07
N VAL A 183 -23.22 4.91 -59.14
CA VAL A 183 -23.37 6.36 -58.96
C VAL A 183 -22.05 7.06 -59.25
N THR A 184 -22.05 7.96 -60.23
CA THR A 184 -20.85 8.74 -60.62
C THR A 184 -21.20 10.21 -60.83
N ASN A 185 -20.63 11.08 -59.99
CA ASN A 185 -20.94 12.50 -59.94
C ASN A 185 -22.45 12.77 -59.88
N ALA A 186 -23.16 12.14 -58.94
CA ALA A 186 -24.62 12.24 -58.85
C ALA A 186 -25.13 11.98 -57.42
N ALA A 187 -26.41 12.27 -57.17
CA ALA A 187 -27.08 12.00 -55.90
C ALA A 187 -28.21 10.98 -56.10
N LEU A 188 -28.23 9.94 -55.26
CA LEU A 188 -29.23 8.88 -55.26
C LEU A 188 -29.94 8.80 -53.90
N THR A 189 -31.26 8.77 -53.91
CA THR A 189 -32.08 8.40 -52.75
C THR A 189 -32.86 7.13 -53.06
N LEU A 190 -32.71 6.10 -52.23
CA LEU A 190 -33.45 4.84 -52.28
C LEU A 190 -34.48 4.83 -51.15
N ILE A 191 -35.76 4.62 -51.48
CA ILE A 191 -36.85 4.57 -50.49
C ILE A 191 -37.62 3.27 -50.67
N ASN A 192 -37.63 2.39 -49.66
CA ASN A 192 -38.31 1.09 -49.77
C ASN A 192 -37.90 0.33 -51.05
N ALA A 193 -36.59 0.25 -51.29
CA ALA A 193 -36.02 -0.36 -52.48
C ALA A 193 -35.08 -1.51 -52.12
N PRO A 194 -35.56 -2.77 -52.14
CA PRO A 194 -34.71 -3.93 -51.90
C PRO A 194 -33.72 -4.17 -53.04
N LEU A 195 -32.43 -4.28 -52.71
CA LEU A 195 -31.35 -4.66 -53.61
C LEU A 195 -30.83 -6.04 -53.20
N THR A 196 -31.19 -7.08 -53.97
CA THR A 196 -30.93 -8.47 -53.58
C THR A 196 -30.23 -9.30 -54.65
N GLY A 197 -29.20 -10.06 -54.27
CA GLY A 197 -28.58 -11.04 -55.18
C GLY A 197 -27.82 -10.41 -56.35
N ASN A 198 -27.25 -9.21 -56.14
CA ASN A 198 -26.48 -8.51 -57.17
C ASN A 198 -24.98 -8.78 -57.00
N SER A 199 -24.24 -8.74 -58.10
CA SER A 199 -22.80 -9.02 -58.12
C SER A 199 -21.99 -7.95 -58.87
N ALA A 200 -20.79 -7.65 -58.40
CA ALA A 200 -19.86 -6.72 -59.06
C ALA A 200 -18.41 -7.03 -58.65
N ALA A 201 -17.43 -6.35 -59.24
CA ALA A 201 -16.10 -6.30 -58.68
C ALA A 201 -16.09 -5.44 -57.40
N ASN A 202 -16.60 -4.22 -57.49
CA ASN A 202 -16.72 -3.33 -56.33
C ASN A 202 -18.18 -2.91 -56.12
N GLY A 203 -18.67 -2.94 -54.89
CA GLY A 203 -20.05 -2.53 -54.60
C GLY A 203 -21.05 -3.53 -55.17
N GLY A 204 -21.16 -4.72 -54.58
CA GLY A 204 -22.02 -5.79 -55.10
C GLY A 204 -23.45 -5.31 -55.35
N ALA A 205 -23.99 -4.47 -54.46
CA ALA A 205 -25.22 -3.72 -54.71
C ALA A 205 -24.94 -2.35 -55.34
N ILE A 206 -24.21 -1.48 -54.63
CA ILE A 206 -24.01 -0.07 -54.99
C ILE A 206 -22.52 0.27 -55.01
N ALA A 207 -22.05 0.89 -56.09
CA ALA A 207 -20.76 1.57 -56.12
C ALA A 207 -20.95 3.08 -56.27
N LEU A 208 -20.36 3.86 -55.36
CA LEU A 208 -20.33 5.31 -55.36
C LEU A 208 -18.92 5.80 -55.72
N VAL A 209 -18.77 6.23 -56.97
CA VAL A 209 -17.50 6.79 -57.49
C VAL A 209 -17.38 8.27 -57.19
N SER A 210 -18.49 9.01 -57.12
CA SER A 210 -18.53 10.39 -56.61
C SER A 210 -19.98 10.85 -56.42
N GLY A 211 -20.23 11.69 -55.42
CA GLY A 211 -21.55 12.23 -55.11
C GLY A 211 -22.17 11.64 -53.83
N SER A 212 -23.47 11.37 -53.81
CA SER A 212 -24.14 10.91 -52.58
C SER A 212 -25.14 9.78 -52.77
N VAL A 213 -25.30 8.95 -51.73
CA VAL A 213 -26.31 7.90 -51.63
C VAL A 213 -27.05 8.03 -50.30
N SER A 214 -28.37 7.99 -50.31
CA SER A 214 -29.23 7.87 -49.12
C SER A 214 -30.10 6.62 -49.20
N LEU A 215 -30.01 5.75 -48.20
CA LEU A 215 -30.89 4.59 -48.02
C LEU A 215 -31.95 4.93 -46.97
N GLN A 216 -33.21 4.82 -47.37
CA GLN A 216 -34.38 5.02 -46.53
C GLN A 216 -35.26 3.77 -46.58
N SER A 217 -35.48 3.13 -45.45
CA SER A 217 -36.26 1.88 -45.36
C SER A 217 -35.88 0.82 -46.41
N SER A 218 -34.60 0.73 -46.79
CA SER A 218 -34.15 -0.08 -47.92
C SER A 218 -33.20 -1.19 -47.47
N SER A 219 -33.31 -2.38 -48.09
CA SER A 219 -32.51 -3.55 -47.72
C SER A 219 -31.50 -3.91 -48.80
N LEU A 220 -30.22 -4.03 -48.45
CA LEU A 220 -29.16 -4.58 -49.29
C LEU A 220 -28.81 -5.97 -48.76
N THR A 221 -29.26 -7.00 -49.47
CA THR A 221 -29.17 -8.40 -49.00
C THR A 221 -28.56 -9.35 -50.03
N ASN A 222 -27.76 -10.32 -49.59
CA ASN A 222 -27.17 -11.35 -50.47
C ASN A 222 -26.41 -10.79 -51.69
N ASN A 223 -25.78 -9.62 -51.57
CA ASN A 223 -25.00 -9.05 -52.66
C ASN A 223 -23.52 -9.48 -52.55
N GLN A 224 -22.85 -9.63 -53.70
CA GLN A 224 -21.50 -10.20 -53.77
C GLN A 224 -20.53 -9.32 -54.55
N ALA A 225 -19.42 -8.94 -53.93
CA ALA A 225 -18.29 -8.28 -54.58
C ALA A 225 -17.11 -9.25 -54.78
N THR A 226 -16.50 -9.29 -55.96
CA THR A 226 -15.26 -10.05 -56.20
C THR A 226 -14.00 -9.28 -55.80
N ALA A 227 -14.13 -8.01 -55.41
CA ALA A 227 -13.11 -7.22 -54.76
C ALA A 227 -13.69 -6.62 -53.45
N ASP A 228 -14.18 -5.37 -53.46
CA ASP A 228 -14.51 -4.66 -52.22
C ASP A 228 -15.98 -4.22 -52.12
N GLY A 229 -16.53 -4.21 -50.90
CA GLY A 229 -17.86 -3.67 -50.62
C GLY A 229 -18.98 -4.57 -51.12
N GLY A 230 -19.29 -5.67 -50.41
CA GLY A 230 -20.32 -6.62 -50.84
C GLY A 230 -21.69 -5.96 -51.03
N ALA A 231 -22.05 -5.01 -50.17
CA ALA A 231 -23.23 -4.17 -50.34
C ALA A 231 -22.89 -2.83 -51.02
N LEU A 232 -21.99 -2.06 -50.41
CA LEU A 232 -21.71 -0.68 -50.77
C LEU A 232 -20.20 -0.42 -50.85
N HIS A 233 -19.72 0.18 -51.94
CA HIS A 233 -18.33 0.63 -52.08
C HIS A 233 -18.25 2.12 -52.40
N LEU A 234 -17.41 2.87 -51.68
CA LEU A 234 -17.13 4.29 -51.92
C LEU A 234 -15.69 4.45 -52.42
N SER A 235 -15.51 4.86 -53.68
CA SER A 235 -14.20 5.06 -54.31
C SER A 235 -13.85 6.51 -54.65
N GLY A 236 -14.78 7.45 -54.44
CA GLY A 236 -14.60 8.86 -54.81
C GLY A 236 -13.68 9.67 -53.89
N PRO A 237 -13.26 10.88 -54.31
CA PRO A 237 -12.36 11.74 -53.53
C PRO A 237 -12.93 12.04 -52.14
N ALA A 238 -12.03 12.20 -51.16
CA ALA A 238 -12.39 12.38 -49.75
C ALA A 238 -13.37 13.54 -49.49
N ALA A 239 -13.27 14.61 -50.28
CA ALA A 239 -14.24 15.71 -50.26
C ALA A 239 -15.37 15.44 -51.26
N GLY A 240 -16.52 14.98 -50.76
CA GLY A 240 -17.79 14.99 -51.51
C GLY A 240 -18.50 13.66 -51.70
N SER A 241 -17.85 12.52 -51.45
CA SER A 241 -18.51 11.20 -51.54
C SER A 241 -19.14 10.81 -50.20
N THR A 242 -20.47 10.78 -50.12
CA THR A 242 -21.18 10.51 -48.85
C THR A 242 -22.27 9.45 -48.99
N ALA A 243 -22.43 8.62 -47.96
CA ALA A 243 -23.51 7.66 -47.84
C ALA A 243 -24.24 7.80 -46.50
N GLN A 244 -25.57 7.82 -46.53
CA GLN A 244 -26.43 7.91 -45.36
C GLN A 244 -27.38 6.72 -45.32
N ILE A 245 -27.41 5.99 -44.21
CA ILE A 245 -28.24 4.79 -44.02
C ILE A 245 -29.14 5.04 -42.80
N ASP A 246 -30.45 4.96 -42.99
CA ASP A 246 -31.44 5.22 -41.92
C ASP A 246 -31.77 3.98 -41.08
N ALA A 247 -32.54 4.20 -40.02
CA ALA A 247 -32.86 3.19 -39.01
C ALA A 247 -33.69 2.02 -39.55
N ALA A 248 -34.48 2.29 -40.61
CA ALA A 248 -35.33 1.29 -41.23
C ALA A 248 -34.60 0.50 -42.33
N SER A 249 -33.37 0.86 -42.67
CA SER A 249 -32.56 0.18 -43.67
C SER A 249 -31.79 -1.01 -43.07
N LEU A 250 -31.45 -1.99 -43.92
CA LEU A 250 -30.82 -3.25 -43.51
C LEU A 250 -29.67 -3.63 -44.45
N LEU A 251 -28.49 -3.92 -43.90
CA LEU A 251 -27.37 -4.51 -44.64
C LEU A 251 -27.07 -5.90 -44.08
N GLU A 252 -27.45 -6.93 -44.82
CA GLU A 252 -27.37 -8.31 -44.32
C GLU A 252 -26.90 -9.32 -45.36
N THR A 253 -26.12 -10.33 -44.92
CA THR A 253 -25.67 -11.46 -45.75
C THR A 253 -24.96 -11.08 -47.05
N ASN A 254 -24.31 -9.90 -47.07
CA ASN A 254 -23.49 -9.50 -48.21
C ASN A 254 -22.08 -10.06 -48.07
N SER A 255 -21.42 -10.34 -49.20
CA SER A 255 -20.10 -10.96 -49.23
C SER A 255 -19.11 -10.20 -50.13
N ALA A 256 -17.86 -10.08 -49.71
CA ALA A 256 -16.76 -9.54 -50.53
C ALA A 256 -15.56 -10.49 -50.55
N ALA A 257 -14.93 -10.67 -51.71
CA ALA A 257 -13.73 -11.52 -51.80
C ALA A 257 -12.46 -10.86 -51.25
N ASN A 258 -12.39 -9.52 -51.24
CA ASN A 258 -11.31 -8.79 -50.58
C ASN A 258 -11.85 -8.16 -49.28
N ASN A 259 -12.31 -6.91 -49.31
CA ASN A 259 -12.60 -6.17 -48.08
C ASN A 259 -14.02 -5.61 -48.00
N GLY A 260 -14.51 -5.41 -46.78
CA GLY A 260 -15.80 -4.74 -46.52
C GLY A 260 -16.97 -5.60 -46.98
N GLY A 261 -17.30 -6.65 -46.24
CA GLY A 261 -18.39 -7.57 -46.62
C GLY A 261 -19.73 -6.84 -46.78
N ALA A 262 -19.99 -5.83 -45.95
CA ALA A 262 -21.08 -4.89 -46.17
C ALA A 262 -20.59 -3.63 -46.89
N ILE A 263 -19.69 -2.88 -46.28
CA ILE A 263 -19.31 -1.53 -46.71
C ILE A 263 -17.77 -1.44 -46.83
N ALA A 264 -17.28 -0.96 -47.97
CA ALA A 264 -15.86 -0.62 -48.15
C ALA A 264 -15.69 0.86 -48.52
N LEU A 265 -14.84 1.56 -47.77
CA LEU A 265 -14.46 2.97 -47.96
C LEU A 265 -13.01 3.03 -48.42
N ALA A 266 -12.78 3.30 -49.71
CA ALA A 266 -11.47 3.76 -50.15
C ALA A 266 -11.23 5.20 -49.71
N ASN A 267 -12.29 6.02 -49.67
CA ASN A 267 -12.34 7.42 -49.25
C ASN A 267 -13.80 7.82 -48.94
N GLY A 268 -14.01 9.06 -48.50
CA GLY A 268 -15.35 9.65 -48.29
C GLY A 268 -15.91 9.38 -46.89
N ALA A 269 -17.23 9.48 -46.74
CA ALA A 269 -17.89 9.29 -45.44
C ALA A 269 -19.18 8.46 -45.54
N VAL A 270 -19.37 7.55 -44.58
CA VAL A 270 -20.63 6.84 -44.38
C VAL A 270 -21.19 7.12 -43.00
N THR A 271 -22.50 7.30 -42.89
CA THR A 271 -23.21 7.38 -41.61
C THR A 271 -24.32 6.33 -41.58
N VAL A 272 -24.30 5.48 -40.56
CA VAL A 272 -25.27 4.43 -40.30
C VAL A 272 -26.06 4.82 -39.06
N ASN A 273 -27.32 5.21 -39.22
CA ASN A 273 -28.17 5.70 -38.14
C ASN A 273 -29.15 4.63 -37.72
N ALA A 274 -28.92 3.99 -36.58
CA ALA A 274 -29.75 2.95 -35.96
C ALA A 274 -30.03 1.72 -36.84
N ALA A 275 -29.30 1.56 -37.95
CA ALA A 275 -29.49 0.45 -38.87
C ALA A 275 -28.75 -0.82 -38.39
N PRO A 276 -29.33 -2.02 -38.60
CA PRO A 276 -28.62 -3.28 -38.49
C PRO A 276 -27.65 -3.53 -39.66
N VAL A 277 -26.40 -3.85 -39.33
CA VAL A 277 -25.36 -4.37 -40.25
C VAL A 277 -24.93 -5.75 -39.74
N ARG A 278 -25.49 -6.81 -40.33
CA ARG A 278 -25.34 -8.16 -39.77
C ARG A 278 -25.06 -9.28 -40.75
N ASN A 279 -24.36 -10.30 -40.28
CA ASN A 279 -24.09 -11.54 -41.04
C ASN A 279 -23.38 -11.30 -42.39
N ASN A 280 -22.62 -10.21 -42.52
CA ASN A 280 -21.85 -9.93 -43.73
C ASN A 280 -20.46 -10.57 -43.63
N THR A 281 -19.90 -10.96 -44.78
CA THR A 281 -18.65 -11.73 -44.85
C THR A 281 -17.64 -11.11 -45.79
N ALA A 282 -16.36 -11.09 -45.40
CA ALA A 282 -15.25 -10.72 -46.26
C ALA A 282 -14.16 -11.80 -46.19
N THR A 283 -13.54 -12.18 -47.31
CA THR A 283 -12.45 -13.17 -47.23
C THR A 283 -11.15 -12.53 -46.70
N ALA A 284 -10.86 -11.26 -47.00
CA ALA A 284 -9.62 -10.60 -46.56
C ALA A 284 -9.81 -9.78 -45.27
N ALA A 285 -10.53 -8.65 -45.27
CA ALA A 285 -10.66 -7.82 -44.06
C ALA A 285 -11.97 -7.05 -43.97
N GLY A 286 -12.41 -6.71 -42.76
CA GLY A 286 -13.60 -5.87 -42.59
C GLY A 286 -14.90 -6.61 -42.92
N GLY A 287 -15.30 -7.56 -42.10
CA GLY A 287 -16.51 -8.38 -42.36
C GLY A 287 -17.76 -7.52 -42.56
N ALA A 288 -17.96 -6.50 -41.73
CA ALA A 288 -18.92 -5.43 -42.00
C ALA A 288 -18.27 -4.25 -42.72
N LEU A 289 -17.28 -3.59 -42.11
CA LEU A 289 -16.70 -2.36 -42.65
C LEU A 289 -15.20 -2.51 -42.97
N PHE A 290 -14.78 -2.01 -44.13
CA PHE A 290 -13.37 -1.75 -44.42
C PHE A 290 -13.14 -0.26 -44.68
N ILE A 291 -12.14 0.34 -44.05
CA ILE A 291 -11.83 1.77 -44.16
C ILE A 291 -10.35 1.94 -44.49
N ALA A 292 -10.05 2.27 -45.75
CA ALA A 292 -8.70 2.64 -46.16
C ALA A 292 -8.41 4.11 -45.83
N ALA A 293 -9.39 4.99 -46.04
CA ALA A 293 -9.36 6.39 -45.67
C ALA A 293 -10.80 6.93 -45.48
N GLY A 294 -10.93 8.14 -44.95
CA GLY A 294 -12.23 8.77 -44.71
C GLY A 294 -12.82 8.44 -43.34
N THR A 295 -14.15 8.48 -43.20
CA THR A 295 -14.84 8.30 -41.91
C THR A 295 -16.10 7.45 -42.01
N ALA A 296 -16.18 6.39 -41.21
CA ALA A 296 -17.44 5.69 -40.93
C ALA A 296 -18.00 6.12 -39.57
N THR A 297 -19.26 6.52 -39.54
CA THR A 297 -19.98 6.88 -38.32
C THR A 297 -21.15 5.93 -38.09
N LEU A 298 -21.19 5.27 -36.95
CA LEU A 298 -22.27 4.43 -36.46
C LEU A 298 -23.00 5.21 -35.37
N ASN A 299 -24.28 5.53 -35.54
CA ASN A 299 -25.07 6.28 -34.57
C ASN A 299 -26.25 5.40 -34.13
N GLY A 300 -26.15 4.73 -32.99
CA GLY A 300 -27.13 3.75 -32.52
C GLY A 300 -27.21 2.48 -33.36
N ALA A 301 -26.23 2.23 -34.24
CA ALA A 301 -26.26 1.08 -35.15
C ALA A 301 -25.95 -0.23 -34.43
N THR A 302 -26.45 -1.34 -34.98
CA THR A 302 -26.12 -2.69 -34.50
C THR A 302 -25.22 -3.40 -35.51
N VAL A 303 -23.98 -3.69 -35.13
CA VAL A 303 -22.99 -4.43 -35.95
C VAL A 303 -22.79 -5.82 -35.36
N GLN A 304 -23.41 -6.83 -35.99
CA GLN A 304 -23.55 -8.15 -35.39
C GLN A 304 -23.27 -9.31 -36.34
N GLY A 305 -22.54 -10.34 -35.87
CA GLY A 305 -22.43 -11.60 -36.62
C GLY A 305 -21.63 -11.48 -37.92
N ASN A 306 -20.84 -10.41 -38.11
CA ASN A 306 -20.06 -10.22 -39.32
C ASN A 306 -18.71 -10.93 -39.21
N ALA A 307 -18.23 -11.48 -40.32
CA ALA A 307 -17.05 -12.34 -40.34
C ALA A 307 -16.02 -11.89 -41.39
N ALA A 308 -14.75 -11.85 -41.01
CA ALA A 308 -13.62 -11.68 -41.93
C ALA A 308 -12.73 -12.94 -41.94
N GLY A 309 -12.22 -13.36 -43.09
CA GLY A 309 -11.23 -14.42 -43.18
C GLY A 309 -9.85 -13.99 -42.67
N GLY A 310 -9.46 -12.74 -42.92
CA GLY A 310 -8.30 -12.07 -42.29
C GLY A 310 -8.74 -11.19 -41.12
N ASP A 311 -8.48 -9.88 -41.18
CA ASP A 311 -8.54 -8.98 -40.01
C ASP A 311 -9.90 -8.23 -39.86
N GLY A 312 -10.34 -7.95 -38.63
CA GLY A 312 -11.46 -7.02 -38.36
C GLY A 312 -12.85 -7.52 -38.79
N GLY A 313 -13.50 -8.38 -38.01
CA GLY A 313 -14.86 -8.86 -38.34
C GLY A 313 -15.92 -7.76 -38.36
N ALA A 314 -15.89 -6.84 -37.39
CA ALA A 314 -16.75 -5.66 -37.39
C ALA A 314 -16.18 -4.57 -38.29
N ALA A 315 -14.92 -4.20 -38.09
CA ALA A 315 -14.24 -3.25 -38.96
C ALA A 315 -12.73 -3.48 -39.06
N ALA A 316 -12.17 -3.26 -40.25
CA ALA A 316 -10.73 -3.18 -40.47
C ALA A 316 -10.36 -1.83 -41.07
N LEU A 317 -9.33 -1.19 -40.51
CA LEU A 317 -8.86 0.12 -40.88
C LEU A 317 -7.37 0.07 -41.24
N SER A 318 -7.01 0.49 -42.45
CA SER A 318 -5.62 0.77 -42.85
C SER A 318 -5.29 2.26 -42.87
N GLY A 319 -6.26 3.07 -42.43
CA GLY A 319 -6.21 4.52 -42.28
C GLY A 319 -7.60 5.03 -41.88
N GLY A 320 -7.81 6.34 -41.90
CA GLY A 320 -9.13 6.95 -41.64
C GLY A 320 -9.65 6.75 -40.22
N GLN A 321 -10.98 6.86 -40.05
CA GLN A 321 -11.62 6.89 -38.74
C GLN A 321 -12.93 6.10 -38.68
N LEU A 322 -13.13 5.38 -37.57
CA LEU A 322 -14.42 4.82 -37.16
C LEU A 322 -14.92 5.55 -35.90
N ARG A 323 -16.17 6.01 -35.94
CA ARG A 323 -16.87 6.61 -34.78
C ARG A 323 -18.14 5.84 -34.49
N ALA A 324 -18.23 5.23 -33.31
CA ALA A 324 -19.45 4.57 -32.84
C ALA A 324 -20.05 5.37 -31.68
N ASN A 325 -21.24 5.93 -31.89
CA ASN A 325 -21.94 6.82 -30.99
C ASN A 325 -23.37 6.34 -30.73
N GLY A 326 -24.06 7.03 -29.81
CA GLY A 326 -25.53 7.00 -29.73
C GLY A 326 -26.10 5.63 -29.36
N ASN A 327 -25.47 4.90 -28.44
CA ASN A 327 -25.83 3.53 -28.04
C ASN A 327 -25.65 2.50 -29.16
N SER A 328 -24.59 2.63 -29.96
CA SER A 328 -24.25 1.59 -30.93
C SER A 328 -23.86 0.29 -30.22
N LEU A 329 -24.25 -0.84 -30.79
CA LEU A 329 -23.96 -2.19 -30.27
C LEU A 329 -23.09 -2.95 -31.26
N ILE A 330 -21.89 -3.36 -30.83
CA ILE A 330 -20.98 -4.21 -31.61
C ILE A 330 -20.82 -5.54 -30.88
N THR A 331 -21.33 -6.62 -31.47
CA THR A 331 -21.40 -7.93 -30.80
C THR A 331 -21.24 -9.12 -31.75
N LEU A 332 -20.66 -10.23 -31.28
CA LEU A 332 -20.58 -11.49 -32.04
C LEU A 332 -19.92 -11.37 -33.43
N ASN A 333 -18.93 -10.50 -33.62
CA ASN A 333 -18.18 -10.42 -34.87
C ASN A 333 -16.92 -11.28 -34.78
N THR A 334 -16.49 -11.85 -35.90
CA THR A 334 -15.39 -12.83 -35.94
C THR A 334 -14.38 -12.52 -37.03
N SER A 335 -13.12 -12.88 -36.79
CA SER A 335 -12.04 -12.78 -37.77
C SER A 335 -11.21 -14.07 -37.75
N GLY A 336 -10.68 -14.49 -38.89
CA GLY A 336 -9.67 -15.56 -38.96
C GLY A 336 -8.24 -15.06 -38.68
N GLY A 337 -8.02 -13.75 -38.81
CA GLY A 337 -6.80 -13.02 -38.46
C GLY A 337 -6.94 -12.23 -37.17
N ARG A 338 -6.34 -11.03 -37.13
CA ARG A 338 -6.24 -10.15 -35.95
C ARG A 338 -7.52 -9.32 -35.75
N GLY A 339 -7.87 -9.09 -34.49
CA GLY A 339 -8.98 -8.21 -34.11
C GLY A 339 -10.34 -8.71 -34.59
N SER A 340 -10.97 -9.63 -33.86
CA SER A 340 -12.28 -10.20 -34.23
C SER A 340 -13.37 -9.16 -34.39
N ALA A 341 -13.34 -8.09 -33.59
CA ALA A 341 -14.13 -6.90 -33.84
C ALA A 341 -13.34 -5.91 -34.72
N PHE A 342 -12.19 -5.45 -34.24
CA PHE A 342 -11.52 -4.29 -34.82
C PHE A 342 -10.04 -4.53 -35.11
N PHE A 343 -9.62 -4.20 -36.32
CA PHE A 343 -8.21 -4.04 -36.68
C PHE A 343 -7.95 -2.60 -37.11
N ALA A 344 -6.90 -1.96 -36.58
CA ALA A 344 -6.51 -0.61 -36.96
C ALA A 344 -5.00 -0.48 -37.13
N ASN A 345 -4.59 0.00 -38.32
CA ASN A 345 -3.22 0.34 -38.66
C ASN A 345 -3.17 1.79 -39.13
N ASN A 346 -2.40 2.65 -38.45
CA ASN A 346 -2.32 4.10 -38.73
C ASN A 346 -3.71 4.78 -38.79
N ALA A 347 -4.61 4.37 -37.90
CA ALA A 347 -6.03 4.76 -37.92
C ALA A 347 -6.56 5.10 -36.53
N GLN A 348 -7.78 5.63 -36.48
CA GLN A 348 -8.45 5.99 -35.23
C GLN A 348 -9.81 5.28 -35.10
N ILE A 349 -10.05 4.68 -33.94
CA ILE A 349 -11.36 4.18 -33.54
C ILE A 349 -11.81 4.95 -32.30
N SER A 350 -13.04 5.44 -32.31
CA SER A 350 -13.64 6.14 -31.17
C SER A 350 -15.02 5.56 -30.87
N ILE A 351 -15.18 5.03 -29.66
CA ILE A 351 -16.42 4.47 -29.12
C ILE A 351 -16.90 5.42 -28.03
N ASN A 352 -18.11 5.95 -28.20
CA ASN A 352 -18.71 6.93 -27.34
C ASN A 352 -20.15 6.52 -26.99
N SER A 353 -20.48 6.48 -25.70
CA SER A 353 -21.82 6.08 -25.24
C SER A 353 -22.33 4.82 -25.95
N SER A 354 -21.48 3.80 -26.08
CA SER A 354 -21.73 2.63 -26.93
C SER A 354 -21.15 1.35 -26.31
N THR A 355 -21.58 0.18 -26.79
CA THR A 355 -21.25 -1.13 -26.21
C THR A 355 -20.50 -2.02 -27.19
N VAL A 356 -19.36 -2.56 -26.75
CA VAL A 356 -18.63 -3.65 -27.42
C VAL A 356 -18.64 -4.88 -26.50
N THR A 357 -19.31 -5.95 -26.92
CA THR A 357 -19.51 -7.11 -26.04
C THR A 357 -19.62 -8.45 -26.76
N ALA A 358 -19.29 -9.53 -26.05
CA ALA A 358 -19.41 -10.89 -26.54
C ALA A 358 -18.65 -11.12 -27.86
N GLN A 359 -17.44 -10.56 -27.92
CA GLN A 359 -16.50 -10.82 -28.99
C GLN A 359 -15.59 -11.96 -28.58
N THR A 360 -15.34 -12.89 -29.51
CA THR A 360 -14.39 -13.99 -29.29
C THR A 360 -13.32 -13.91 -30.36
N GLY A 361 -12.06 -13.83 -29.93
CA GLY A 361 -10.90 -13.72 -30.78
C GLY A 361 -9.93 -14.87 -30.64
N THR A 362 -9.27 -15.23 -31.74
CA THR A 362 -8.15 -16.18 -31.72
C THR A 362 -6.82 -15.45 -31.85
N GLY A 363 -5.81 -15.84 -31.08
CA GLY A 363 -4.47 -15.24 -31.14
C GLY A 363 -4.31 -13.92 -30.35
N ASN A 364 -3.22 -13.20 -30.58
CA ASN A 364 -2.90 -11.93 -29.89
C ASN A 364 -3.78 -10.79 -30.42
N GLY A 365 -4.35 -9.98 -29.53
CA GLY A 365 -5.30 -8.91 -29.91
C GLY A 365 -6.61 -9.48 -30.41
N GLY A 366 -7.13 -10.44 -29.65
CA GLY A 366 -8.24 -11.27 -30.10
C GLY A 366 -9.45 -10.46 -30.55
N VAL A 367 -9.74 -9.31 -29.93
CA VAL A 367 -10.94 -8.51 -30.25
C VAL A 367 -10.59 -7.18 -30.90
N VAL A 368 -9.57 -6.48 -30.40
CA VAL A 368 -9.06 -5.22 -30.95
C VAL A 368 -7.56 -5.34 -31.15
N TYR A 369 -7.09 -5.04 -32.36
CA TYR A 369 -5.66 -5.00 -32.67
C TYR A 369 -5.26 -3.62 -33.19
N LEU A 370 -4.26 -3.00 -32.57
CA LEU A 370 -3.81 -1.63 -32.84
C LEU A 370 -2.33 -1.60 -33.21
N GLN A 371 -2.02 -1.02 -34.38
CA GLN A 371 -0.67 -0.78 -34.86
C GLN A 371 -0.52 0.69 -35.23
N ALA A 372 0.31 1.44 -34.48
CA ALA A 372 0.46 2.88 -34.64
C ALA A 372 -0.90 3.61 -34.70
N ALA A 373 -1.85 3.17 -33.87
CA ALA A 373 -3.26 3.55 -33.93
C ALA A 373 -3.75 4.14 -32.61
N THR A 374 -4.92 4.79 -32.66
CA THR A 374 -5.59 5.35 -31.47
C THR A 374 -6.93 4.67 -31.23
N PHE A 375 -7.17 4.24 -29.99
CA PHE A 375 -8.43 3.64 -29.55
C PHE A 375 -8.97 4.37 -28.33
N ASN A 376 -10.12 5.04 -28.51
CA ASN A 376 -10.76 5.81 -27.45
C ASN A 376 -12.11 5.18 -27.09
N LEU A 377 -12.30 4.87 -25.81
CA LEU A 377 -13.60 4.57 -25.21
C LEU A 377 -13.96 5.67 -24.25
N THR A 378 -15.13 6.26 -24.43
CA THR A 378 -15.53 7.48 -23.73
C THR A 378 -17.01 7.47 -23.36
N ASN A 379 -17.40 8.31 -22.40
CA ASN A 379 -18.79 8.65 -22.06
C ASN A 379 -19.68 7.42 -21.81
N ASN A 380 -19.56 6.77 -20.65
CA ASN A 380 -20.38 5.62 -20.25
C ASN A 380 -20.37 4.46 -21.26
N SER A 381 -19.30 4.33 -22.05
CA SER A 381 -19.15 3.18 -22.94
C SER A 381 -18.92 1.90 -22.13
N ILE A 382 -19.36 0.77 -22.68
CA ILE A 382 -19.23 -0.55 -22.07
C ILE A 382 -18.35 -1.43 -22.93
N PHE A 383 -17.33 -2.03 -22.34
CA PHE A 383 -16.45 -3.00 -22.99
C PHE A 383 -16.42 -4.29 -22.16
N SER A 384 -17.33 -5.22 -22.46
CA SER A 384 -17.59 -6.34 -21.54
C SER A 384 -17.74 -7.71 -22.17
N ARG A 385 -17.38 -8.76 -21.43
CA ARG A 385 -17.56 -10.16 -21.85
C ARG A 385 -16.87 -10.46 -23.18
N ASN A 386 -15.69 -9.90 -23.37
CA ASN A 386 -14.86 -10.16 -24.54
C ASN A 386 -13.76 -11.17 -24.19
N SER A 387 -13.42 -12.06 -25.11
CA SER A 387 -12.43 -13.10 -24.84
C SER A 387 -11.44 -13.26 -25.99
N ALA A 388 -10.17 -13.45 -25.63
CA ALA A 388 -9.08 -13.77 -26.55
C ALA A 388 -8.36 -15.04 -26.09
N THR A 389 -7.99 -15.92 -27.03
CA THR A 389 -7.20 -17.11 -26.70
C THR A 389 -5.69 -16.83 -26.59
N GLY A 390 -5.22 -15.68 -27.07
CA GLY A 390 -3.84 -15.21 -26.90
C GLY A 390 -3.74 -14.10 -25.85
N ASP A 391 -2.85 -13.13 -26.08
CA ASP A 391 -2.73 -11.93 -25.24
C ASP A 391 -4.01 -11.05 -25.30
N GLY A 392 -4.00 -9.93 -24.57
CA GLY A 392 -5.17 -9.13 -24.24
C GLY A 392 -6.22 -8.94 -25.33
N VAL A 393 -7.48 -8.84 -24.90
CA VAL A 393 -8.60 -8.65 -25.84
C VAL A 393 -8.43 -7.38 -26.67
N ILE A 394 -7.76 -6.37 -26.11
CA ILE A 394 -7.12 -5.29 -26.86
C ILE A 394 -5.61 -5.56 -26.87
N PHE A 395 -4.99 -5.53 -28.05
CA PHE A 395 -3.53 -5.58 -28.20
C PHE A 395 -3.05 -4.32 -28.90
N ALA A 396 -2.11 -3.62 -28.27
CA ALA A 396 -1.59 -2.34 -28.72
C ALA A 396 -0.07 -2.40 -28.91
N GLU A 397 0.41 -2.11 -30.11
CA GLU A 397 1.84 -2.11 -30.42
C GLU A 397 2.23 -0.87 -31.24
N SER A 398 3.53 -0.73 -31.52
CA SER A 398 4.07 0.37 -32.33
C SER A 398 3.69 1.76 -31.79
N ASN A 399 3.77 1.93 -30.46
CA ASN A 399 3.42 3.17 -29.75
C ASN A 399 1.96 3.63 -29.94
N SER A 400 1.03 2.68 -30.05
CA SER A 400 -0.41 2.99 -30.08
C SER A 400 -0.89 3.66 -28.78
N THR A 401 -1.98 4.41 -28.86
CA THR A 401 -2.59 5.12 -27.71
C THR A 401 -3.96 4.53 -27.38
N VAL A 402 -4.21 4.25 -26.11
CA VAL A 402 -5.49 3.72 -25.61
C VAL A 402 -6.03 4.61 -24.49
N LEU A 403 -7.27 5.06 -24.61
CA LEU A 403 -7.97 5.88 -23.63
C LEU A 403 -9.26 5.20 -23.16
N PHE A 404 -9.40 5.08 -21.85
CA PHE A 404 -10.65 4.78 -21.15
C PHE A 404 -11.06 5.99 -20.32
N ASP A 405 -12.16 6.65 -20.67
CA ASP A 405 -12.71 7.80 -19.93
C ASP A 405 -14.20 7.67 -19.64
N GLY A 406 -14.57 7.52 -18.36
CA GLY A 406 -15.97 7.28 -18.01
C GLY A 406 -16.45 5.92 -18.50
N VAL A 407 -15.61 4.88 -18.50
CA VAL A 407 -15.89 3.58 -19.12
C VAL A 407 -16.11 2.50 -18.07
N SER A 408 -16.99 1.54 -18.36
CA SER A 408 -17.08 0.27 -17.65
C SER A 408 -16.50 -0.86 -18.50
N ALA A 409 -15.34 -1.39 -18.10
CA ALA A 409 -14.69 -2.51 -18.77
C ALA A 409 -14.69 -3.75 -17.85
N SER A 410 -15.50 -4.75 -18.18
CA SER A 410 -15.77 -5.87 -17.27
C SER A 410 -15.80 -7.25 -17.89
N GLU A 411 -15.44 -8.27 -17.11
CA GLU A 411 -15.54 -9.68 -17.53
C GLU A 411 -14.79 -9.97 -18.83
N ASN A 412 -13.67 -9.29 -19.08
CA ASN A 412 -12.81 -9.56 -20.23
C ASN A 412 -11.74 -10.59 -19.86
N SER A 413 -11.46 -11.53 -20.76
CA SER A 413 -10.58 -12.66 -20.49
C SER A 413 -9.54 -12.88 -21.60
N ALA A 414 -8.28 -13.03 -21.23
CA ALA A 414 -7.18 -13.35 -22.14
C ALA A 414 -6.07 -14.18 -21.45
N THR A 415 -4.98 -14.49 -22.14
CA THR A 415 -3.80 -15.12 -21.52
C THR A 415 -3.00 -14.13 -20.68
N ARG A 416 -2.72 -12.93 -21.19
CA ARG A 416 -2.04 -11.83 -20.48
C ARG A 416 -2.80 -10.53 -20.72
N GLY A 417 -3.00 -9.72 -19.68
CA GLY A 417 -3.77 -8.49 -19.81
C GLY A 417 -5.22 -8.77 -20.20
N GLY A 418 -6.03 -9.31 -19.27
CA GLY A 418 -7.39 -9.79 -19.58
C GLY A 418 -8.26 -8.80 -20.37
N LEU A 419 -8.03 -7.50 -20.16
CA LEU A 419 -8.55 -6.41 -20.99
C LEU A 419 -7.55 -5.93 -22.06
N LEU A 420 -6.32 -5.58 -21.70
CA LEU A 420 -5.38 -4.96 -22.63
C LEU A 420 -3.93 -5.44 -22.42
N ARG A 421 -3.26 -5.75 -23.53
CA ARG A 421 -1.81 -5.92 -23.62
C ARG A 421 -1.22 -4.77 -24.45
N ALA A 422 -0.24 -4.05 -23.93
CA ALA A 422 0.42 -2.95 -24.66
C ALA A 422 1.95 -3.05 -24.67
N ASP A 423 2.55 -2.88 -25.85
CA ASP A 423 3.99 -2.81 -26.12
C ASP A 423 4.37 -1.39 -26.55
N GLY A 424 4.85 -0.60 -25.59
CA GLY A 424 5.08 0.83 -25.72
C GLY A 424 3.78 1.66 -25.71
N GLY A 425 3.89 2.95 -26.06
CA GLY A 425 2.75 3.85 -26.16
C GLY A 425 2.18 4.34 -24.81
N GLN A 426 0.95 4.85 -24.87
CA GLN A 426 0.25 5.43 -23.71
C GLN A 426 -1.09 4.74 -23.46
N VAL A 427 -1.33 4.41 -22.20
CA VAL A 427 -2.60 3.87 -21.69
C VAL A 427 -3.10 4.80 -20.60
N THR A 428 -4.25 5.44 -20.84
CA THR A 428 -4.90 6.32 -19.86
C THR A 428 -6.23 5.72 -19.42
N VAL A 429 -6.40 5.58 -18.11
CA VAL A 429 -7.65 5.15 -17.47
C VAL A 429 -8.09 6.27 -16.53
N ARG A 430 -9.16 6.98 -16.89
CA ARG A 430 -9.70 8.06 -16.06
C ARG A 430 -11.20 7.93 -15.84
N ASN A 431 -11.67 8.26 -14.65
CA ASN A 431 -13.10 8.19 -14.28
C ASN A 431 -13.75 6.85 -14.63
N SER A 432 -13.01 5.74 -14.63
CA SER A 432 -13.42 4.47 -15.23
C SER A 432 -13.43 3.33 -14.22
N GLN A 433 -14.16 2.26 -14.55
CA GLN A 433 -14.30 1.06 -13.76
C GLN A 433 -13.78 -0.15 -14.54
N LEU A 434 -12.74 -0.81 -14.03
CA LEU A 434 -12.17 -2.04 -14.58
C LEU A 434 -12.46 -3.19 -13.61
N ILE A 435 -13.45 -4.03 -13.96
CA ILE A 435 -14.09 -4.96 -13.02
C ILE A 435 -13.99 -6.40 -13.52
N SER A 436 -13.48 -7.31 -12.68
CA SER A 436 -13.52 -8.76 -12.96
C SER A 436 -12.93 -9.14 -14.32
N ASN A 437 -11.85 -8.49 -14.72
CA ASN A 437 -11.07 -8.92 -15.87
C ASN A 437 -10.08 -10.00 -15.43
N THR A 438 -9.90 -11.02 -16.27
CA THR A 438 -9.15 -12.22 -15.92
C THR A 438 -8.06 -12.53 -16.94
N ALA A 439 -6.85 -12.81 -16.44
CA ALA A 439 -5.75 -13.34 -17.23
C ALA A 439 -5.29 -14.68 -16.67
N THR A 440 -4.96 -15.66 -17.53
CA THR A 440 -4.42 -16.94 -17.07
C THR A 440 -2.94 -16.87 -16.67
N SER A 441 -2.22 -15.82 -17.11
CA SER A 441 -0.81 -15.55 -16.81
C SER A 441 -0.71 -14.22 -16.06
N HIS A 442 -0.14 -13.15 -16.62
CA HIS A 442 0.09 -11.89 -15.89
C HIS A 442 -0.92 -10.80 -16.25
N GLY A 443 -1.22 -9.91 -15.30
CA GLY A 443 -2.00 -8.71 -15.54
C GLY A 443 -3.48 -8.99 -15.73
N GLY A 444 -4.26 -9.16 -14.66
CA GLY A 444 -5.65 -9.59 -14.77
C GLY A 444 -6.50 -8.65 -15.63
N ALA A 445 -6.28 -7.34 -15.54
CA ALA A 445 -6.80 -6.38 -16.51
C ALA A 445 -5.74 -5.97 -17.55
N LEU A 446 -4.57 -5.46 -17.13
CA LEU A 446 -3.56 -4.92 -18.03
C LEU A 446 -2.22 -5.64 -17.95
N ALA A 447 -1.58 -5.89 -19.09
CA ALA A 447 -0.18 -6.29 -19.15
C ALA A 447 0.61 -5.32 -20.02
N LEU A 448 1.58 -4.63 -19.44
CA LEU A 448 2.25 -3.50 -20.09
C LEU A 448 3.76 -3.76 -20.17
N SER A 449 4.35 -3.48 -21.33
CA SER A 449 5.80 -3.52 -21.56
C SER A 449 6.25 -2.21 -22.18
N ALA A 450 7.19 -1.52 -21.53
CA ALA A 450 7.72 -0.20 -21.93
C ALA A 450 6.65 0.89 -22.17
N ALA A 451 5.43 0.72 -21.68
CA ALA A 451 4.32 1.65 -21.86
C ALA A 451 4.19 2.63 -20.68
N THR A 452 3.48 3.74 -20.89
CA THR A 452 3.07 4.64 -19.79
C THR A 452 1.64 4.32 -19.39
N LEU A 453 1.41 4.03 -18.10
CA LEU A 453 0.08 3.89 -17.50
C LEU A 453 -0.23 5.11 -16.63
N THR A 454 -1.31 5.81 -16.96
CA THR A 454 -1.91 6.85 -16.12
C THR A 454 -3.29 6.39 -15.65
N SER A 455 -3.48 6.25 -14.34
CA SER A 455 -4.77 5.96 -13.70
C SER A 455 -5.21 7.13 -12.83
N GLU A 456 -6.36 7.72 -13.15
CA GLU A 456 -6.91 8.89 -12.45
C GLU A 456 -8.36 8.64 -12.05
N ASN A 457 -8.71 8.85 -10.78
CA ASN A 457 -10.10 8.80 -10.30
C ASN A 457 -10.85 7.54 -10.77
N SER A 458 -10.17 6.39 -10.78
CA SER A 458 -10.68 5.16 -11.38
C SER A 458 -10.70 4.01 -10.38
N THR A 459 -11.57 3.04 -10.62
CA THR A 459 -11.78 1.89 -9.74
C THR A 459 -11.38 0.59 -10.46
N TRP A 460 -10.57 -0.21 -9.79
CA TRP A 460 -10.05 -1.49 -10.27
C TRP A 460 -10.49 -2.57 -9.28
N THR A 461 -11.49 -3.37 -9.65
CA THR A 461 -12.15 -4.29 -8.71
C THR A 461 -12.14 -5.72 -9.18
N GLY A 462 -11.70 -6.64 -8.32
CA GLY A 462 -11.89 -8.07 -8.55
C GLY A 462 -11.18 -8.61 -9.78
N ASN A 463 -10.14 -7.95 -10.28
CA ASN A 463 -9.37 -8.43 -11.43
C ASN A 463 -8.42 -9.55 -10.97
N THR A 464 -8.25 -10.58 -11.79
CA THR A 464 -7.59 -11.83 -11.39
C THR A 464 -6.52 -12.28 -12.38
N ALA A 465 -5.33 -12.65 -11.89
CA ALA A 465 -4.23 -13.20 -12.69
C ALA A 465 -3.76 -14.56 -12.13
N GLY A 466 -3.54 -15.54 -13.01
CA GLY A 466 -2.91 -16.84 -12.63
C GLY A 466 -1.40 -16.77 -12.37
N GLY A 467 -0.78 -15.62 -12.67
CA GLY A 467 0.58 -15.23 -12.32
C GLY A 467 0.54 -13.92 -11.53
N ASP A 468 1.32 -12.93 -11.95
CA ASP A 468 1.51 -11.67 -11.20
C ASP A 468 0.54 -10.55 -11.62
N GLY A 469 0.30 -9.59 -10.71
CA GLY A 469 -0.45 -8.37 -11.01
C GLY A 469 -1.93 -8.62 -11.28
N GLY A 470 -2.74 -8.79 -10.24
CA GLY A 470 -4.18 -9.08 -10.41
C GLY A 470 -4.92 -7.98 -11.16
N ALA A 471 -4.56 -6.72 -10.98
CA ALA A 471 -5.04 -5.61 -11.81
C ALA A 471 -4.12 -5.41 -13.02
N PHE A 472 -2.83 -5.16 -12.79
CA PHE A 472 -1.90 -4.91 -13.88
C PHE A 472 -0.46 -5.35 -13.63
N THR A 473 0.27 -5.59 -14.71
CA THR A 473 1.73 -5.68 -14.71
C THR A 473 2.37 -4.57 -15.54
N LEU A 474 3.54 -4.12 -15.11
CA LEU A 474 4.38 -3.14 -15.81
C LEU A 474 5.83 -3.62 -15.87
N ASP A 475 6.29 -3.92 -17.08
CA ASP A 475 7.68 -4.26 -17.38
C ASP A 475 8.36 -3.13 -18.17
N GLY A 476 9.01 -2.22 -17.45
CA GLY A 476 9.54 -0.98 -18.00
C GLY A 476 8.47 0.09 -18.22
N GLY A 477 8.89 1.35 -18.29
CA GLY A 477 7.99 2.50 -18.52
C GLY A 477 7.68 3.31 -17.26
N THR A 478 6.50 3.92 -17.22
CA THR A 478 6.08 4.84 -16.14
C THR A 478 4.68 4.52 -15.65
N LEU A 479 4.52 4.47 -14.33
CA LEU A 479 3.24 4.34 -13.64
C LEU A 479 2.90 5.65 -12.92
N GLN A 480 1.73 6.20 -13.21
CA GLN A 480 1.15 7.32 -12.48
C GLN A 480 -0.26 6.95 -12.01
N VAL A 481 -0.46 6.93 -10.70
CA VAL A 481 -1.75 6.62 -10.08
C VAL A 481 -2.14 7.78 -9.17
N THR A 482 -3.30 8.39 -9.42
CA THR A 482 -3.84 9.48 -8.60
C THR A 482 -5.33 9.27 -8.33
N GLY A 483 -5.78 9.44 -7.08
CA GLY A 483 -7.20 9.42 -6.73
C GLY A 483 -7.91 8.09 -7.04
N SER A 484 -7.19 6.99 -7.21
CA SER A 484 -7.73 5.73 -7.73
C SER A 484 -7.89 4.69 -6.61
N THR A 485 -8.77 3.71 -6.82
CA THR A 485 -9.02 2.62 -5.85
C THR A 485 -8.77 1.26 -6.50
N PHE A 486 -7.88 0.46 -5.91
CA PHE A 486 -7.59 -0.92 -6.27
C PHE A 486 -8.12 -1.83 -5.17
N THR A 487 -9.20 -2.56 -5.44
CA THR A 487 -9.84 -3.39 -4.43
C THR A 487 -10.08 -4.83 -4.86
N GLN A 488 -9.81 -5.78 -3.97
CA GLN A 488 -10.07 -7.21 -4.18
C GLN A 488 -9.42 -7.79 -5.44
N ASN A 489 -8.30 -7.21 -5.90
CA ASN A 489 -7.55 -7.79 -7.02
C ASN A 489 -6.70 -8.95 -6.51
N GLN A 490 -6.57 -9.98 -7.34
CA GLN A 490 -5.91 -11.23 -6.96
C GLN A 490 -4.87 -11.68 -7.99
N ALA A 491 -3.68 -12.01 -7.50
CA ALA A 491 -2.62 -12.69 -8.25
C ALA A 491 -2.28 -14.01 -7.55
N ASP A 492 -2.09 -15.09 -8.31
CA ASP A 492 -1.52 -16.33 -7.77
C ASP A 492 0.00 -16.23 -7.58
N GLY A 493 0.65 -15.24 -8.21
CA GLY A 493 2.05 -14.83 -8.02
C GLY A 493 2.19 -13.59 -7.15
N ASP A 494 3.09 -12.68 -7.53
CA ASP A 494 3.42 -11.44 -6.81
C ASP A 494 2.48 -10.28 -7.19
N GLY A 495 2.33 -9.30 -6.29
CA GLY A 495 1.60 -8.07 -6.58
C GLY A 495 0.09 -8.29 -6.77
N GLY A 496 -0.66 -8.43 -5.67
CA GLY A 496 -2.07 -8.80 -5.75
C GLY A 496 -2.92 -7.86 -6.61
N ALA A 497 -2.58 -6.58 -6.64
CA ALA A 497 -3.07 -5.64 -7.65
C ALA A 497 -2.02 -5.33 -8.72
N ALA A 498 -0.81 -4.95 -8.33
CA ALA A 498 0.20 -4.40 -9.22
C ALA A 498 1.55 -5.10 -9.07
N HIS A 499 2.14 -5.50 -10.19
CA HIS A 499 3.48 -6.04 -10.25
C HIS A 499 4.35 -5.25 -11.24
N ILE A 500 5.46 -4.69 -10.75
CA ILE A 500 6.31 -3.74 -11.46
C ILE A 500 7.75 -4.26 -11.46
N LEU A 501 8.36 -4.43 -12.63
CA LEU A 501 9.73 -4.96 -12.73
C LEU A 501 10.82 -3.89 -12.85
N THR A 502 10.54 -2.83 -13.61
CA THR A 502 11.42 -1.67 -13.77
C THR A 502 10.58 -0.46 -14.16
N GLY A 503 11.00 0.75 -13.77
CA GLY A 503 10.35 1.99 -14.18
C GLY A 503 10.31 3.08 -13.11
N THR A 504 9.51 4.11 -13.38
CA THR A 504 9.19 5.17 -12.41
C THR A 504 7.77 4.99 -11.92
N VAL A 505 7.57 5.03 -10.60
CA VAL A 505 6.28 4.79 -9.95
C VAL A 505 5.90 6.02 -9.13
N THR A 506 4.73 6.58 -9.42
CA THR A 506 4.12 7.67 -8.65
C THR A 506 2.75 7.25 -8.14
N LEU A 507 2.57 7.22 -6.82
CA LEU A 507 1.33 6.82 -6.15
C LEU A 507 0.81 7.95 -5.27
N ALA A 508 -0.22 8.66 -5.71
CA ALA A 508 -0.78 9.79 -4.99
C ALA A 508 -2.24 9.56 -4.61
N ASP A 509 -2.60 9.84 -3.35
CA ASP A 509 -3.99 9.91 -2.88
C ASP A 509 -4.86 8.73 -3.35
N SER A 510 -4.34 7.49 -3.26
CA SER A 510 -4.96 6.29 -3.84
C SER A 510 -5.09 5.16 -2.83
N ASP A 511 -6.17 4.39 -2.95
CA ASP A 511 -6.54 3.35 -2.00
C ASP A 511 -6.29 1.94 -2.57
N TRP A 512 -5.67 1.07 -1.78
CA TRP A 512 -5.30 -0.29 -2.12
C TRP A 512 -5.87 -1.23 -1.05
N LEU A 513 -7.02 -1.82 -1.34
CA LEU A 513 -7.90 -2.43 -0.33
C LEU A 513 -8.15 -3.91 -0.60
N SER A 514 -7.82 -4.76 0.37
CA SER A 514 -8.14 -6.20 0.33
C SER A 514 -7.58 -6.93 -0.89
N ASN A 515 -6.44 -6.50 -1.42
CA ASN A 515 -5.77 -7.20 -2.53
C ASN A 515 -5.00 -8.42 -2.01
N ARG A 516 -4.86 -9.44 -2.87
CA ARG A 516 -4.32 -10.74 -2.49
C ARG A 516 -3.25 -11.21 -3.46
N ALA A 517 -2.06 -11.51 -2.96
CA ALA A 517 -0.98 -12.14 -3.72
C ALA A 517 -0.72 -13.57 -3.21
N GLY A 518 -0.43 -14.49 -4.11
CA GLY A 518 0.14 -15.79 -3.77
C GLY A 518 1.53 -15.64 -3.16
N GLY A 519 2.38 -14.84 -3.82
CA GLY A 519 3.72 -14.45 -3.42
C GLY A 519 3.76 -13.16 -2.61
N HIS A 520 4.72 -12.28 -2.93
CA HIS A 520 5.07 -11.02 -2.27
C HIS A 520 4.14 -9.85 -2.67
N GLY A 521 4.04 -8.84 -1.80
CA GLY A 521 3.33 -7.59 -2.14
C GLY A 521 1.82 -7.80 -2.32
N GLY A 522 1.08 -7.96 -1.22
CA GLY A 522 -0.36 -8.27 -1.30
C GLY A 522 -1.17 -7.26 -2.11
N ALA A 523 -0.74 -6.00 -2.18
CA ALA A 523 -1.22 -5.02 -3.15
C ALA A 523 -0.21 -4.77 -4.27
N LEU A 524 1.02 -4.40 -3.91
CA LEU A 524 2.03 -3.91 -4.82
C LEU A 524 3.35 -4.65 -4.62
N TYR A 525 3.90 -5.12 -5.73
CA TYR A 525 5.25 -5.63 -5.82
C TYR A 525 6.06 -4.78 -6.80
N ALA A 526 7.24 -4.32 -6.39
CA ALA A 526 8.13 -3.54 -7.25
C ALA A 526 9.59 -4.00 -7.15
N LEU A 527 10.20 -4.26 -8.30
CA LEU A 527 11.64 -4.43 -8.48
C LEU A 527 12.23 -3.24 -9.25
N GLY A 528 13.52 -2.95 -9.01
CA GLY A 528 14.35 -2.08 -9.85
C GLY A 528 13.79 -0.67 -10.14
N SER A 529 12.88 -0.17 -9.32
CA SER A 529 12.07 1.02 -9.61
C SER A 529 12.35 2.17 -8.64
N ASN A 530 12.17 3.40 -9.11
CA ASN A 530 12.09 4.58 -8.24
C ASN A 530 10.64 4.86 -7.90
N GLY A 531 10.33 4.92 -6.60
CA GLY A 531 8.99 5.13 -6.08
C GLY A 531 8.88 6.47 -5.39
N SER A 532 7.82 7.21 -5.70
CA SER A 532 7.43 8.39 -4.96
C SER A 532 5.92 8.44 -4.79
N GLY A 533 5.44 9.17 -3.81
CA GLY A 533 4.02 9.29 -3.60
C GLY A 533 3.65 9.84 -2.23
N GLY A 534 2.37 9.68 -1.89
CA GLY A 534 1.84 10.05 -0.60
C GLY A 534 0.33 10.23 -0.66
N GLY A 535 -0.32 10.15 0.50
CA GLY A 535 -1.78 10.11 0.55
C GLY A 535 -2.35 8.74 0.18
N GLY A 536 -3.54 8.44 0.72
CA GLY A 536 -4.24 7.18 0.51
C GLY A 536 -3.97 6.10 1.55
N ARG A 537 -4.47 4.89 1.29
CA ARG A 537 -4.53 3.79 2.27
C ARG A 537 -4.14 2.45 1.64
N PHE A 538 -3.37 1.66 2.36
CA PHE A 538 -3.13 0.24 2.10
C PHE A 538 -3.77 -0.57 3.21
N GLU A 539 -4.87 -1.24 2.91
CA GLU A 539 -5.68 -1.90 3.93
C GLU A 539 -6.05 -3.32 3.60
N GLN A 540 -5.91 -4.20 4.60
CA GLN A 540 -6.30 -5.60 4.52
C GLN A 540 -5.68 -6.36 3.34
N ASN A 541 -4.56 -5.87 2.82
CA ASN A 541 -3.84 -6.57 1.76
C ASN A 541 -3.08 -7.73 2.36
N ARG A 542 -3.01 -8.84 1.63
CA ARG A 542 -2.41 -10.06 2.18
C ARG A 542 -1.64 -10.89 1.15
N THR A 543 -0.57 -11.51 1.63
CA THR A 543 0.10 -12.64 0.97
C THR A 543 -0.47 -13.95 1.54
N ILE A 544 -0.54 -15.03 0.74
CA ILE A 544 -1.18 -16.29 1.19
C ILE A 544 -0.27 -17.51 1.30
N THR A 545 0.90 -17.51 0.65
CA THR A 545 1.81 -18.66 0.73
C THR A 545 3.04 -18.31 1.57
N THR A 546 4.00 -17.61 0.96
CA THR A 546 5.36 -17.42 1.49
C THR A 546 5.87 -16.00 1.30
N GLY A 547 5.04 -15.09 0.80
CA GLY A 547 5.46 -13.73 0.48
C GLY A 547 5.60 -12.80 1.67
N SER A 548 6.56 -11.88 1.54
CA SER A 548 6.77 -10.70 2.40
C SER A 548 6.06 -9.47 1.84
N GLY A 549 5.88 -8.43 2.66
CA GLY A 549 5.23 -7.19 2.25
C GLY A 549 3.72 -7.37 2.09
N GLY A 550 3.00 -7.50 3.20
CA GLY A 550 1.56 -7.81 3.16
C GLY A 550 0.76 -6.80 2.33
N ALA A 551 1.18 -5.54 2.28
CA ALA A 551 0.74 -4.58 1.26
C ALA A 551 1.78 -4.36 0.17
N ILE A 552 2.99 -3.94 0.54
CA ILE A 552 4.03 -3.52 -0.39
C ILE A 552 5.28 -4.37 -0.20
N PHE A 553 5.78 -4.93 -1.29
CA PHE A 553 7.14 -5.42 -1.39
C PHE A 553 7.93 -4.53 -2.35
N TRP A 554 9.05 -4.01 -1.88
CA TRP A 554 9.89 -3.07 -2.62
C TRP A 554 11.35 -3.48 -2.60
N GLU A 555 11.93 -3.70 -3.78
CA GLU A 555 13.36 -3.91 -3.96
C GLU A 555 13.86 -3.06 -5.14
N GLY A 556 14.37 -1.87 -4.85
CA GLY A 556 14.74 -0.90 -5.88
C GLY A 556 15.55 0.25 -5.29
N PRO A 557 16.00 1.20 -6.11
CA PRO A 557 16.84 2.31 -5.67
C PRO A 557 16.22 3.21 -4.60
N SER A 558 14.93 3.54 -4.69
CA SER A 558 14.28 4.43 -3.72
C SER A 558 12.78 4.24 -3.62
N LEU A 559 12.23 4.50 -2.44
CA LEU A 559 10.79 4.66 -2.18
C LEU A 559 10.59 5.81 -1.21
N ALA A 560 9.88 6.86 -1.63
CA ALA A 560 9.58 8.02 -0.80
C ALA A 560 8.07 8.27 -0.69
N PHE A 561 7.56 8.32 0.54
CA PHE A 561 6.24 8.85 0.86
C PHE A 561 6.39 10.19 1.59
N ASP A 562 6.07 11.29 0.91
CA ASP A 562 6.24 12.66 1.42
C ASP A 562 5.01 13.20 2.17
N ARG A 563 3.86 12.56 1.99
CA ARG A 563 2.59 12.81 2.67
C ARG A 563 2.11 11.55 3.39
N ALA A 564 1.24 11.76 4.37
CA ALA A 564 0.68 10.70 5.20
C ALA A 564 0.04 9.57 4.36
N VAL A 565 0.43 8.33 4.66
CA VAL A 565 -0.15 7.09 4.11
C VAL A 565 -0.52 6.18 5.27
N THR A 566 -1.70 5.56 5.19
CA THR A 566 -2.16 4.59 6.21
C THR A 566 -1.93 3.17 5.75
N PHE A 567 -1.29 2.35 6.57
CA PHE A 567 -1.15 0.91 6.42
C PHE A 567 -1.88 0.22 7.57
N SER A 568 -3.05 -0.36 7.30
CA SER A 568 -3.87 -0.97 8.36
C SER A 568 -4.30 -2.41 8.06
N GLY A 569 -4.08 -3.31 9.01
CA GLY A 569 -4.58 -4.69 8.93
C GLY A 569 -3.97 -5.51 7.78
N ASN A 570 -2.78 -5.14 7.29
CA ASN A 570 -2.12 -5.89 6.23
C ASN A 570 -1.38 -7.10 6.80
N TRP A 571 -1.29 -8.17 6.01
CA TRP A 571 -0.90 -9.48 6.52
C TRP A 571 0.12 -10.19 5.62
N ALA A 572 1.30 -10.47 6.18
CA ALA A 572 2.30 -11.35 5.60
C ALA A 572 2.48 -12.61 6.47
N ALA A 573 1.53 -13.54 6.40
CA ALA A 573 1.52 -14.73 7.25
C ALA A 573 0.81 -15.94 6.62
N ILE A 574 1.01 -17.12 7.21
CA ILE A 574 0.20 -18.30 6.94
C ILE A 574 -1.25 -18.06 7.38
N THR A 575 -2.15 -18.22 6.43
CA THR A 575 -3.52 -18.62 6.70
C THR A 575 -3.53 -20.14 6.93
N VAL A 576 -3.68 -20.61 8.18
CA VAL A 576 -3.91 -22.05 8.43
C VAL A 576 -5.27 -22.40 7.82
N THR A 577 -5.23 -23.01 6.64
CA THR A 577 -6.44 -23.38 5.90
C THR A 577 -6.74 -24.85 6.14
N ALA A 578 -7.68 -25.16 7.04
CA ALA A 578 -8.16 -26.53 7.19
C ALA A 578 -9.14 -26.87 6.06
N ARG A 579 -8.69 -27.63 5.05
CA ARG A 579 -9.56 -28.15 3.97
C ARG A 579 -10.32 -29.39 4.45
N SER A 580 -11.65 -29.32 4.45
CA SER A 580 -12.51 -30.50 4.61
C SER A 580 -13.56 -30.56 3.50
N ARG A 581 -13.76 -31.75 2.91
CA ARG A 581 -14.70 -32.00 1.80
C ARG A 581 -16.15 -32.21 2.26
N SER A 582 -16.46 -32.15 3.56
CA SER A 582 -17.83 -32.33 4.06
C SER A 582 -18.26 -31.22 5.01
N ALA A 583 -19.51 -30.76 4.86
CA ALA A 583 -20.10 -29.73 5.73
C ALA A 583 -20.17 -30.16 7.21
N ALA A 584 -20.18 -31.46 7.48
CA ALA A 584 -20.15 -32.01 8.84
C ALA A 584 -18.77 -31.88 9.49
N ALA A 585 -17.70 -32.19 8.77
CA ALA A 585 -16.33 -32.05 9.27
C ALA A 585 -15.88 -30.58 9.33
N GLN A 586 -16.42 -29.69 8.49
CA GLN A 586 -16.24 -28.23 8.65
C GLN A 586 -16.85 -27.71 9.96
N SER A 587 -17.99 -28.29 10.39
CA SER A 587 -18.64 -27.95 11.65
C SER A 587 -17.90 -28.51 12.88
N GLU A 588 -17.24 -29.67 12.76
CA GLU A 588 -16.42 -30.26 13.84
C GLU A 588 -15.06 -29.56 13.99
N ILE A 589 -14.41 -29.15 12.90
CA ILE A 589 -13.17 -28.35 12.93
C ILE A 589 -13.46 -26.97 13.53
N ALA A 590 -14.55 -26.32 13.13
CA ALA A 590 -14.99 -25.06 13.74
C ALA A 590 -15.32 -25.22 15.24
N ALA A 591 -15.86 -26.37 15.67
CA ALA A 591 -16.14 -26.65 17.08
C ALA A 591 -14.88 -27.00 17.90
N ALA A 592 -13.85 -27.56 17.28
CA ALA A 592 -12.59 -27.94 17.93
C ALA A 592 -11.64 -26.74 18.15
N PHE A 593 -11.74 -25.69 17.33
CA PHE A 593 -10.85 -24.51 17.36
C PHE A 593 -11.54 -23.18 17.67
N ALA A 594 -12.87 -23.11 17.76
CA ALA A 594 -13.52 -21.89 18.23
C ALA A 594 -13.30 -21.72 19.75
N PRO A 595 -13.01 -20.50 20.24
CA PRO A 595 -13.35 -20.18 21.63
C PRO A 595 -14.84 -20.46 21.81
N GLN A 596 -15.28 -20.99 22.96
CA GLN A 596 -16.63 -21.57 23.21
C GLN A 596 -17.84 -20.62 23.02
N TRP A 597 -17.70 -19.51 22.30
CA TRP A 597 -18.62 -18.37 22.24
C TRP A 597 -18.99 -17.88 20.83
N LEU A 598 -18.51 -18.49 19.73
CA LEU A 598 -18.86 -18.08 18.34
C LEU A 598 -19.49 -19.20 17.52
N SER A 599 -20.60 -18.91 16.85
CA SER A 599 -21.32 -19.83 15.94
C SER A 599 -20.82 -19.73 14.49
N LEU A 600 -21.00 -20.78 13.69
CA LEU A 600 -20.66 -20.79 12.26
C LEU A 600 -21.29 -19.61 11.48
N ALA A 601 -22.47 -19.15 11.91
CA ALA A 601 -23.13 -17.99 11.30
C ALA A 601 -22.42 -16.65 11.61
N GLU A 602 -21.73 -16.55 12.76
CA GLU A 602 -20.95 -15.36 13.15
C GLU A 602 -19.58 -15.35 12.46
N LEU A 603 -18.97 -16.53 12.23
CA LEU A 603 -17.74 -16.67 11.44
C LEU A 603 -17.96 -16.25 9.98
N THR A 604 -19.08 -16.65 9.37
CA THR A 604 -19.45 -16.20 8.01
C THR A 604 -19.75 -14.70 7.96
N ALA A 605 -20.40 -14.14 8.99
CA ALA A 605 -20.69 -12.71 9.05
C ALA A 605 -19.45 -11.82 9.23
N ARG A 606 -18.36 -12.38 9.77
CA ARG A 606 -17.04 -11.72 9.90
C ARG A 606 -16.12 -11.93 8.70
N GLY A 607 -16.59 -12.58 7.64
CA GLY A 607 -15.79 -12.83 6.43
C GLY A 607 -14.74 -13.94 6.59
N LEU A 608 -14.77 -14.73 7.67
CA LEU A 608 -13.77 -15.78 7.97
C LEU A 608 -14.11 -17.14 7.31
N VAL A 609 -15.09 -17.16 6.39
CA VAL A 609 -15.52 -18.35 5.67
C VAL A 609 -15.61 -18.03 4.18
N HIS A 610 -14.68 -18.58 3.40
CA HIS A 610 -14.64 -18.45 1.94
C HIS A 610 -14.63 -19.85 1.31
N ASP A 611 -15.51 -20.12 0.34
CA ASP A 611 -15.55 -21.37 -0.44
C ASP A 611 -15.53 -22.69 0.38
N GLY A 612 -16.17 -22.71 1.55
CA GLY A 612 -16.20 -23.89 2.43
C GLY A 612 -14.93 -24.10 3.26
N LEU A 613 -14.09 -23.08 3.38
CA LEU A 613 -12.88 -23.06 4.22
C LEU A 613 -13.14 -22.21 5.46
N VAL A 614 -12.73 -22.70 6.63
CA VAL A 614 -12.76 -21.93 7.89
C VAL A 614 -11.36 -21.36 8.12
N GLU A 615 -11.26 -20.03 8.13
CA GLU A 615 -10.03 -19.28 8.36
C GLU A 615 -9.89 -19.03 9.87
N ILE A 616 -8.83 -19.59 10.50
CA ILE A 616 -8.53 -19.36 11.92
C ILE A 616 -7.29 -18.49 11.97
N THR A 617 -7.44 -17.26 12.47
CA THR A 617 -6.30 -16.36 12.69
C THR A 617 -5.58 -16.74 13.99
N PRO A 618 -4.26 -16.51 14.10
CA PRO A 618 -3.52 -16.69 15.36
C PRO A 618 -4.16 -16.02 16.59
N ASP A 619 -4.80 -14.85 16.41
CA ASP A 619 -5.49 -14.13 17.48
C ASP A 619 -6.71 -14.90 18.05
N GLN A 620 -7.28 -15.83 17.28
CA GLN A 620 -8.34 -16.73 17.73
C GLN A 620 -7.80 -17.96 18.48
N VAL A 621 -6.52 -18.30 18.26
CA VAL A 621 -5.81 -19.38 18.96
C VAL A 621 -5.40 -18.93 20.37
N ASP A 622 -4.95 -17.68 20.52
CA ASP A 622 -4.57 -17.10 21.82
C ASP A 622 -5.76 -16.83 22.76
N ALA A 623 -7.00 -16.91 22.27
CA ALA A 623 -8.22 -16.82 23.09
C ALA A 623 -8.50 -18.08 23.93
N VAL A 624 -7.67 -19.12 23.80
CA VAL A 624 -7.69 -20.33 24.63
C VAL A 624 -6.78 -20.12 25.86
N PRO A 625 -7.31 -20.06 27.10
CA PRO A 625 -6.48 -19.89 28.28
C PRO A 625 -5.50 -21.07 28.44
N GLY A 626 -4.19 -20.78 28.40
CA GLY A 626 -3.14 -21.77 28.69
C GLY A 626 -2.44 -22.42 27.49
N MET A 627 -2.65 -21.95 26.26
CA MET A 627 -1.84 -22.32 25.09
C MET A 627 -1.46 -21.08 24.29
N GLY A 628 -0.16 -20.77 24.20
CA GLY A 628 0.34 -19.78 23.23
C GLY A 628 0.64 -20.43 21.89
N MET A 629 0.69 -19.65 20.80
CA MET A 629 1.16 -20.16 19.50
C MET A 629 2.55 -20.83 19.59
N GLY A 630 3.41 -20.40 20.52
CA GLY A 630 4.68 -21.05 20.84
C GLY A 630 4.55 -22.49 21.34
N ASP A 631 3.48 -22.83 22.07
CA ASP A 631 3.20 -24.20 22.53
C ASP A 631 2.72 -25.09 21.38
N ILE A 632 1.94 -24.52 20.45
CA ILE A 632 1.47 -25.18 19.24
C ILE A 632 2.63 -25.42 18.27
N LEU A 633 3.52 -24.44 18.07
CA LEU A 633 4.77 -24.59 17.30
C LEU A 633 5.76 -25.57 17.97
N SER A 634 5.77 -25.65 19.31
CA SER A 634 6.61 -26.62 20.04
C SER A 634 6.15 -28.08 19.88
N LEU A 635 4.87 -28.32 19.54
CA LEU A 635 4.38 -29.63 19.10
C LEU A 635 4.91 -30.02 17.70
N PHE A 636 5.39 -29.05 16.91
CA PHE A 636 5.92 -29.24 15.55
C PHE A 636 7.45 -29.14 15.43
N GLN A 637 8.15 -28.63 16.45
CA GLN A 637 9.61 -28.47 16.45
C GLN A 637 10.21 -29.01 17.75
N LYS A 638 10.88 -30.17 17.68
CA LYS A 638 11.84 -30.58 18.73
C LYS A 638 13.09 -29.68 18.68
N PRO A 639 13.77 -29.43 19.81
CA PRO A 639 14.87 -28.47 19.90
C PRO A 639 16.15 -29.02 19.25
N MET A 640 16.92 -28.16 18.58
CA MET A 640 18.36 -28.37 18.36
C MET A 640 19.18 -27.77 19.53
N PRO A 641 20.37 -28.32 19.84
CA PRO A 641 21.17 -27.98 21.02
C PRO A 641 21.96 -26.68 20.88
N ALA A 642 22.41 -26.16 22.01
CA ALA A 642 22.98 -24.83 22.24
C ALA A 642 24.41 -24.57 21.71
N ASP A 643 24.82 -25.12 20.57
CA ASP A 643 26.15 -24.81 19.98
C ASP A 643 26.11 -24.82 18.46
N VAL A 644 25.75 -23.69 17.83
CA VAL A 644 26.18 -23.35 16.46
C VAL A 644 26.25 -21.83 16.29
N GLY A 645 27.46 -21.28 16.38
CA GLY A 645 27.80 -20.01 15.76
C GLY A 645 28.01 -20.18 14.25
N GLN A 646 27.59 -19.18 13.47
CA GLN A 646 27.89 -18.90 12.05
C GLN A 646 27.59 -20.00 11.00
N LEU A 647 26.62 -19.73 10.12
CA LEU A 647 26.78 -19.60 8.64
C LEU A 647 25.41 -19.47 7.92
N PRO A 648 25.31 -18.74 6.78
CA PRO A 648 24.10 -18.56 5.99
C PRO A 648 23.93 -19.65 4.89
N GLY A 649 22.69 -20.09 4.65
CA GLY A 649 22.32 -20.87 3.44
C GLY A 649 21.83 -22.31 3.69
N VAL A 650 20.51 -22.49 3.50
CA VAL A 650 19.74 -23.70 3.12
C VAL A 650 19.99 -25.04 3.85
N ALA A 651 18.97 -25.54 4.56
CA ALA A 651 18.56 -26.96 4.52
C ALA A 651 17.09 -27.14 4.95
N ALA A 652 16.29 -27.78 4.09
CA ALA A 652 14.89 -28.13 4.28
C ALA A 652 14.70 -29.39 5.16
N GLN A 653 13.59 -29.47 5.91
CA GLN A 653 13.08 -30.74 6.43
C GLN A 653 11.54 -30.79 6.41
N VAL A 654 11.00 -31.87 5.84
CA VAL A 654 9.58 -32.26 5.89
C VAL A 654 9.35 -33.02 7.19
N ALA A 655 8.56 -32.46 8.11
CA ALA A 655 8.11 -33.18 9.31
C ALA A 655 6.80 -33.92 9.02
N GLN A 656 6.83 -35.25 8.92
CA GLN A 656 5.63 -36.09 9.07
C GLN A 656 5.34 -36.28 10.57
N LEU A 657 4.20 -35.77 11.05
CA LEU A 657 3.77 -36.01 12.43
C LEU A 657 3.03 -37.37 12.52
N THR A 658 3.65 -38.35 13.16
CA THR A 658 2.97 -39.56 13.65
C THR A 658 2.52 -39.28 15.08
N VAL A 659 1.21 -39.18 15.34
CA VAL A 659 0.67 -39.04 16.70
C VAL A 659 0.82 -40.38 17.41
N ASP A 660 1.72 -40.45 18.39
CA ASP A 660 1.91 -41.65 19.21
C ASP A 660 0.72 -41.81 20.16
N ALA A 661 0.01 -42.92 20.00
CA ALA A 661 -1.25 -43.19 20.66
C ALA A 661 -1.03 -43.69 22.10
N ALA A 662 -1.04 -42.78 23.06
CA ALA A 662 -1.11 -43.14 24.48
C ALA A 662 -2.12 -42.28 25.27
N SER A 663 -3.41 -42.35 24.92
CA SER A 663 -4.48 -42.24 25.92
C SER A 663 -5.72 -43.07 25.52
N PRO A 664 -6.28 -43.89 26.42
CA PRO A 664 -7.37 -44.79 26.10
C PRO A 664 -8.72 -44.16 26.44
N ARG A 665 -9.30 -43.38 25.53
CA ARG A 665 -10.76 -43.19 25.39
C ARG A 665 -11.09 -42.34 24.15
N GLY A 666 -11.64 -43.00 23.12
CA GLY A 666 -12.39 -42.35 22.03
C GLY A 666 -11.68 -42.30 20.67
N ARG A 667 -11.56 -43.45 20.00
CA ARG A 667 -11.17 -43.53 18.58
C ARG A 667 -12.39 -43.42 17.67
N ALA A 668 -12.34 -42.51 16.69
CA ALA A 668 -12.91 -42.71 15.36
C ALA A 668 -12.13 -41.89 14.31
N ALA A 669 -11.24 -42.60 13.60
CA ALA A 669 -10.64 -42.34 12.29
C ALA A 669 -10.66 -40.91 11.69
N LEU A 670 -9.54 -40.20 11.85
CA LEU A 670 -9.03 -39.19 10.90
C LEU A 670 -7.58 -39.57 10.57
N ALA A 671 -7.43 -40.56 9.69
CA ALA A 671 -6.13 -40.95 9.14
C ALA A 671 -6.08 -40.55 7.66
N ALA A 672 -4.96 -39.93 7.30
CA ALA A 672 -4.46 -39.66 5.95
C ALA A 672 -5.21 -38.61 5.12
N SER A 673 -4.73 -37.36 5.13
CA SER A 673 -4.51 -36.50 3.94
C SER A 673 -4.22 -35.01 4.23
N THR A 674 -3.86 -34.61 5.45
CA THR A 674 -3.38 -33.24 5.71
C THR A 674 -1.88 -33.17 5.46
N VAL A 675 -1.48 -32.60 4.31
CA VAL A 675 -0.10 -32.20 4.04
C VAL A 675 0.07 -30.76 4.51
N ILE A 676 0.84 -30.54 5.57
CA ILE A 676 1.32 -29.21 5.97
C ILE A 676 2.77 -29.12 5.50
N THR A 677 3.02 -28.37 4.42
CA THR A 677 4.37 -27.99 4.00
C THR A 677 4.73 -26.68 4.70
N THR A 678 5.60 -26.72 5.70
CA THR A 678 6.28 -25.53 6.20
C THR A 678 7.64 -25.45 5.53
N ASP A 679 7.70 -24.81 4.36
CA ASP A 679 8.96 -24.24 3.90
C ASP A 679 9.28 -23.07 4.83
N VAL A 680 10.51 -23.01 5.36
CA VAL A 680 11.01 -21.84 6.09
C VAL A 680 11.16 -20.72 5.06
N VAL A 681 10.13 -19.90 4.90
CA VAL A 681 10.16 -18.74 3.99
C VAL A 681 9.94 -17.47 4.78
N THR A 682 10.74 -16.45 4.45
CA THR A 682 10.69 -15.12 5.04
C THR A 682 9.35 -14.47 4.77
N ARG A 683 8.54 -14.32 5.81
CA ARG A 683 7.25 -13.62 5.79
C ARG A 683 7.34 -12.40 6.69
N SER A 684 8.06 -11.40 6.19
CA SER A 684 8.40 -10.20 6.95
C SER A 684 7.70 -8.97 6.38
N GLY A 685 7.55 -7.92 7.19
CA GLY A 685 6.94 -6.67 6.77
C GLY A 685 5.44 -6.84 6.52
N GLY A 686 4.66 -6.94 7.59
CA GLY A 686 3.21 -7.16 7.48
C GLY A 686 2.50 -6.09 6.66
N ALA A 687 3.01 -4.85 6.67
CA ALA A 687 2.63 -3.82 5.72
C ALA A 687 3.65 -3.68 4.60
N LEU A 688 4.90 -3.37 4.93
CA LEU A 688 5.92 -2.97 3.97
C LEU A 688 7.21 -3.76 4.20
N TYR A 689 7.71 -4.34 3.11
CA TYR A 689 9.03 -4.94 3.03
C TYR A 689 9.88 -4.11 2.06
N SER A 690 11.05 -3.66 2.51
CA SER A 690 12.01 -2.90 1.71
C SER A 690 13.39 -3.52 1.76
N ARG A 691 14.01 -3.73 0.59
CA ARG A 691 15.38 -4.21 0.47
C ARG A 691 16.21 -3.31 -0.45
N ASN A 692 17.40 -2.91 0.01
CA ASN A 692 18.39 -2.13 -0.73
C ASN A 692 17.88 -0.79 -1.28
N ALA A 693 16.80 -0.25 -0.71
CA ALA A 693 16.18 1.00 -1.15
C ALA A 693 16.49 2.14 -0.19
N ALA A 694 16.70 3.34 -0.74
CA ALA A 694 16.58 4.57 0.04
C ALA A 694 15.10 4.79 0.40
N LEU A 695 14.70 4.42 1.62
CA LEU A 695 13.33 4.45 2.09
C LEU A 695 13.09 5.68 2.96
N THR A 696 12.23 6.59 2.49
CA THR A 696 11.83 7.80 3.24
C THR A 696 10.33 7.80 3.47
N LEU A 697 9.91 7.82 4.73
CA LEU A 697 8.52 7.78 5.13
C LEU A 697 8.21 8.96 6.06
N THR A 698 7.33 9.86 5.59
CA THR A 698 6.93 11.07 6.34
C THR A 698 5.47 10.98 6.74
N SER A 699 5.21 11.03 8.05
CA SER A 699 3.87 10.92 8.62
C SER A 699 3.06 9.65 8.28
N PRO A 700 3.67 8.44 8.12
CA PRO A 700 2.87 7.24 7.92
C PRO A 700 2.19 6.76 9.22
N SER A 701 1.09 6.03 9.07
CA SER A 701 0.46 5.29 10.15
C SER A 701 0.47 3.79 9.84
N PHE A 702 1.09 2.98 10.68
CA PHE A 702 1.10 1.52 10.60
C PHE A 702 0.32 0.94 11.77
N THR A 703 -0.86 0.40 11.50
CA THR A 703 -1.76 -0.11 12.55
C THR A 703 -2.20 -1.55 12.31
N ALA A 704 -2.13 -2.40 13.33
CA ALA A 704 -2.69 -3.76 13.28
C ALA A 704 -2.16 -4.63 12.13
N ASN A 705 -0.94 -4.38 11.66
CA ASN A 705 -0.29 -5.20 10.63
C ASN A 705 0.39 -6.41 11.27
N GLN A 706 0.46 -7.50 10.52
CA GLN A 706 0.91 -8.79 11.04
C GLN A 706 1.91 -9.46 10.11
N ALA A 707 2.97 -10.03 10.68
CA ALA A 707 3.99 -10.82 9.99
C ALA A 707 4.30 -12.11 10.76
N ASP A 708 4.65 -13.19 10.05
CA ASP A 708 5.08 -14.43 10.72
C ASP A 708 6.54 -14.39 11.18
N THR A 709 7.42 -13.64 10.49
CA THR A 709 8.88 -13.77 10.71
C THR A 709 9.52 -12.56 11.37
N ALA A 710 9.29 -11.34 10.87
CA ALA A 710 9.88 -10.13 11.44
C ALA A 710 9.20 -8.87 10.92
N GLY A 711 9.25 -7.78 11.68
CA GLY A 711 8.72 -6.49 11.24
C GLY A 711 7.22 -6.55 11.04
N GLY A 712 6.45 -6.62 12.15
CA GLY A 712 4.99 -6.77 12.07
C GLY A 712 4.32 -5.71 11.21
N ALA A 713 4.85 -4.48 11.19
CA ALA A 713 4.54 -3.49 10.17
C ALA A 713 5.61 -3.43 9.08
N LEU A 714 6.84 -3.13 9.47
CA LEU A 714 7.90 -2.70 8.55
C LEU A 714 9.13 -3.58 8.70
N PHE A 715 9.64 -4.07 7.57
CA PHE A 715 10.93 -4.73 7.48
C PHE A 715 11.82 -3.98 6.49
N VAL A 716 13.01 -3.56 6.94
CA VAL A 716 13.99 -2.84 6.11
C VAL A 716 15.34 -3.54 6.17
N GLU A 717 15.91 -3.84 5.01
CA GLU A 717 17.23 -4.44 4.85
C GLU A 717 18.09 -3.62 3.90
N GLY A 718 19.20 -3.07 4.42
CA GLY A 718 20.09 -2.21 3.64
C GLY A 718 19.46 -0.88 3.20
N GLY A 719 20.26 -0.06 2.51
CA GLY A 719 19.84 1.27 2.04
C GLY A 719 19.76 2.33 3.15
N ALA A 720 19.56 3.58 2.75
CA ALA A 720 19.31 4.68 3.68
C ALA A 720 17.85 4.63 4.17
N PHE A 721 17.62 4.92 5.45
CA PHE A 721 16.28 4.87 6.03
C PHE A 721 15.92 6.16 6.77
N THR A 722 14.71 6.66 6.56
CA THR A 722 14.16 7.77 7.33
C THR A 722 12.69 7.51 7.62
N LEU A 723 12.34 7.50 8.90
CA LEU A 723 10.96 7.43 9.38
C LEU A 723 10.72 8.62 10.30
N THR A 724 9.82 9.53 9.90
CA THR A 724 9.56 10.77 10.64
C THR A 724 8.07 10.98 10.91
N ASN A 725 7.73 11.54 12.07
CA ASN A 725 6.35 11.93 12.43
C ASN A 725 5.32 10.79 12.34
N ALA A 726 5.75 9.56 12.61
CA ALA A 726 4.98 8.35 12.32
C ALA A 726 4.25 7.79 13.55
N THR A 727 3.23 6.97 13.31
CA THR A 727 2.64 6.09 14.33
C THR A 727 2.77 4.64 13.90
N VAL A 728 3.34 3.80 14.76
CA VAL A 728 3.46 2.34 14.57
C VAL A 728 2.78 1.69 15.77
N SER A 729 1.55 1.21 15.60
CA SER A 729 0.74 0.74 16.73
C SER A 729 0.08 -0.62 16.51
N ASN A 730 0.02 -1.45 17.55
CA ASN A 730 -0.69 -2.73 17.56
C ASN A 730 -0.24 -3.69 16.45
N ASN A 731 1.00 -3.59 15.98
CA ASN A 731 1.54 -4.51 14.98
C ASN A 731 2.17 -5.73 15.65
N ARG A 732 2.18 -6.87 14.95
CA ARG A 732 2.61 -8.14 15.53
C ARG A 732 3.52 -8.94 14.60
N ALA A 733 4.63 -9.43 15.15
CA ALA A 733 5.47 -10.45 14.55
C ALA A 733 5.34 -11.77 15.34
N PHE A 734 4.79 -12.83 14.74
CA PHE A 734 4.50 -14.09 15.44
C PHE A 734 5.76 -14.91 15.74
N GLY A 735 6.30 -14.81 16.95
CA GLY A 735 7.55 -15.48 17.32
C GLY A 735 8.81 -14.86 16.69
N GLY A 736 8.62 -13.74 15.97
CA GLY A 736 9.63 -13.03 15.21
C GLY A 736 10.02 -11.68 15.83
N PRO A 737 11.25 -11.18 15.60
CA PRO A 737 11.69 -9.89 16.13
C PRO A 737 11.04 -8.68 15.43
N GLY A 738 11.07 -7.52 16.10
CA GLY A 738 10.58 -6.26 15.55
C GLY A 738 9.06 -6.26 15.42
N GLY A 739 8.34 -6.27 16.54
CA GLY A 739 6.88 -6.34 16.53
C GLY A 739 6.23 -5.21 15.72
N GLY A 740 6.80 -4.01 15.82
CA GLY A 740 6.53 -2.91 14.90
C GLY A 740 7.48 -2.93 13.70
N VAL A 741 8.76 -2.68 13.97
CA VAL A 741 9.77 -2.43 12.93
C VAL A 741 10.99 -3.32 13.11
N TYR A 742 11.48 -3.86 12.00
CA TYR A 742 12.74 -4.59 11.93
C TYR A 742 13.72 -3.92 10.97
N LEU A 743 14.91 -3.54 11.45
CA LEU A 743 15.97 -2.88 10.69
C LEU A 743 17.22 -3.77 10.65
N ASN A 744 17.74 -4.03 9.45
CA ASN A 744 18.92 -4.89 9.26
C ASN A 744 19.97 -4.22 8.38
N ARG A 745 21.11 -3.86 8.99
CA ARG A 745 22.25 -3.20 8.35
C ARG A 745 21.83 -1.93 7.61
N VAL A 746 21.10 -1.07 8.32
CA VAL A 746 20.52 0.16 7.80
C VAL A 746 21.21 1.35 8.44
N ASP A 747 21.49 2.38 7.63
CA ASP A 747 21.92 3.68 8.12
C ASP A 747 20.77 4.67 8.01
N GLY A 748 20.42 5.38 9.08
CA GLY A 748 19.21 6.20 9.05
C GLY A 748 18.79 6.91 10.33
N LYS A 749 17.62 7.57 10.24
CA LYS A 749 16.99 8.31 11.33
C LYS A 749 15.55 7.83 11.57
N VAL A 750 15.21 7.62 12.83
CA VAL A 750 13.84 7.42 13.34
C VAL A 750 13.55 8.58 14.28
N ASP A 751 12.66 9.48 13.86
CA ASP A 751 12.48 10.79 14.49
C ASP A 751 11.02 11.09 14.77
N THR A 752 10.70 11.43 16.02
CA THR A 752 9.34 11.83 16.40
C THR A 752 8.32 10.74 16.03
N VAL A 753 8.62 9.48 16.37
CA VAL A 753 7.77 8.32 16.09
C VAL A 753 7.17 7.76 17.37
N THR A 754 5.88 7.45 17.33
CA THR A 754 5.19 6.71 18.40
C THR A 754 5.11 5.22 18.07
N PHE A 755 5.77 4.37 18.85
CA PHE A 755 5.64 2.92 18.83
C PHE A 755 4.77 2.47 20.01
N ALA A 756 3.54 1.99 19.76
CA ALA A 756 2.58 1.69 20.81
C ALA A 756 1.92 0.31 20.69
N GLY A 757 2.01 -0.54 21.73
CA GLY A 757 1.24 -1.79 21.76
C GLY A 757 1.70 -2.83 20.74
N ASN A 758 2.92 -2.72 20.22
CA ASN A 758 3.45 -3.69 19.25
C ASN A 758 3.99 -4.93 19.97
N GLN A 759 3.95 -6.09 19.30
CA GLN A 759 4.35 -7.37 19.88
C GLN A 759 5.30 -8.17 18.98
N GLY A 760 6.41 -8.65 19.52
CA GLY A 760 7.38 -9.51 18.84
C GLY A 760 8.13 -10.43 19.81
N SER A 761 9.06 -11.25 19.31
CA SER A 761 9.93 -12.06 20.19
C SER A 761 11.04 -11.23 20.82
N ASN A 762 11.71 -10.38 20.04
CA ASN A 762 12.67 -9.39 20.52
C ASN A 762 12.36 -8.03 19.91
N GLY A 763 12.51 -6.94 20.66
CA GLY A 763 12.19 -5.61 20.11
C GLY A 763 10.70 -5.48 19.85
N GLY A 764 9.87 -5.51 20.90
CA GLY A 764 8.41 -5.45 20.77
C GLY A 764 7.97 -4.25 19.93
N GLY A 765 8.54 -3.08 20.17
CA GLY A 765 8.44 -1.92 19.30
C GLY A 765 9.34 -2.03 18.08
N VAL A 766 10.66 -2.04 18.32
CA VAL A 766 11.68 -2.00 17.27
C VAL A 766 12.81 -2.96 17.57
N TYR A 767 13.26 -3.66 16.53
CA TYR A 767 14.49 -4.44 16.52
C TYR A 767 15.44 -3.89 15.44
N ALA A 768 16.68 -3.58 15.81
CA ALA A 768 17.71 -3.15 14.86
C ALA A 768 19.02 -3.93 15.03
N VAL A 769 19.62 -4.34 13.92
CA VAL A 769 20.89 -5.08 13.90
C VAL A 769 21.87 -4.49 12.89
N GLY A 770 23.05 -4.09 13.39
CA GLY A 770 24.10 -3.43 12.61
C GLY A 770 23.70 -2.08 12.01
N GLY A 771 24.60 -1.49 11.22
CA GLY A 771 24.39 -0.15 10.63
C GLY A 771 24.49 0.97 11.67
N GLN A 772 24.02 2.16 11.29
CA GLN A 772 24.00 3.36 12.13
C GLN A 772 22.61 4.00 12.17
N VAL A 773 21.90 3.84 13.28
CA VAL A 773 20.52 4.36 13.41
C VAL A 773 20.43 5.36 14.58
N GLN A 774 19.90 6.54 14.28
CA GLN A 774 19.57 7.58 15.25
C GLN A 774 18.09 7.51 15.61
N PHE A 775 17.78 7.27 16.87
CA PHE A 775 16.45 7.30 17.44
C PHE A 775 16.28 8.59 18.24
N ASP A 776 15.62 9.58 17.66
CA ASP A 776 15.48 10.94 18.21
C ASP A 776 14.02 11.28 18.54
N ALA A 777 13.77 11.86 19.71
CA ALA A 777 12.45 12.34 20.12
C ALA A 777 11.29 11.31 20.00
N ASN A 778 11.57 10.02 20.23
CA ASN A 778 10.59 8.96 20.03
C ASN A 778 9.81 8.62 21.30
N THR A 779 8.59 8.08 21.14
CA THR A 779 7.80 7.52 22.25
C THR A 779 7.57 6.03 22.00
N LEU A 780 8.18 5.17 22.81
CA LEU A 780 8.00 3.73 22.79
C LEU A 780 7.21 3.34 24.05
N ARG A 781 5.94 2.99 23.88
CA ARG A 781 5.07 2.66 25.01
C ARG A 781 4.29 1.38 24.86
N THR A 782 4.08 0.68 25.98
CA THR A 782 3.21 -0.51 26.05
C THR A 782 3.55 -1.60 25.02
N ASN A 783 4.80 -1.64 24.53
CA ASN A 783 5.25 -2.66 23.59
C ASN A 783 5.67 -3.91 24.35
N ARG A 784 5.52 -5.08 23.72
CA ARG A 784 5.77 -6.38 24.36
C ARG A 784 6.73 -7.23 23.53
N ALA A 785 7.84 -7.60 24.12
CA ALA A 785 8.68 -8.70 23.65
C ALA A 785 8.31 -9.97 24.41
N ASP A 786 8.25 -11.12 23.73
CA ASP A 786 8.10 -12.42 24.40
C ASP A 786 9.43 -12.92 25.01
N VAL A 787 10.56 -12.35 24.55
CA VAL A 787 11.90 -12.58 25.06
C VAL A 787 12.47 -11.22 25.52
N ASP A 788 13.25 -10.49 24.73
CA ASP A 788 14.01 -9.33 25.23
C ASP A 788 13.68 -8.01 24.50
N GLY A 789 13.91 -6.86 25.14
CA GLY A 789 13.77 -5.54 24.50
C GLY A 789 12.31 -5.19 24.22
N GLY A 790 11.47 -5.00 25.24
CA GLY A 790 10.05 -4.71 25.05
C GLY A 790 9.81 -3.50 24.15
N GLY A 791 10.50 -2.39 24.44
CA GLY A 791 10.52 -1.20 23.60
C GLY A 791 11.46 -1.35 22.40
N LEU A 792 12.77 -1.35 22.69
CA LEU A 792 13.84 -1.31 21.68
C LEU A 792 14.88 -2.40 21.93
N PHE A 793 15.28 -3.11 20.88
CA PHE A 793 16.34 -4.12 20.90
C PHE A 793 17.40 -3.80 19.84
N LEU A 794 18.62 -3.48 20.25
CA LEU A 794 19.72 -3.04 19.37
C LEU A 794 20.91 -3.99 19.46
N VAL A 795 21.43 -4.42 18.30
CA VAL A 795 22.54 -5.36 18.23
C VAL A 795 23.65 -4.88 17.29
N GLY A 796 24.87 -4.76 17.81
CA GLY A 796 26.03 -4.30 17.06
C GLY A 796 25.86 -2.87 16.53
N GLY A 797 26.66 -2.48 15.53
CA GLY A 797 26.54 -1.18 14.88
C GLY A 797 26.94 0.02 15.75
N THR A 798 26.52 1.21 15.33
CA THR A 798 26.64 2.46 16.09
C THR A 798 25.27 3.10 16.21
N HIS A 799 24.66 3.05 17.39
CA HIS A 799 23.31 3.57 17.59
C HIS A 799 23.29 4.72 18.58
N THR A 800 22.44 5.70 18.30
CA THR A 800 22.18 6.84 19.19
C THR A 800 20.71 6.86 19.53
N ILE A 801 20.40 6.98 20.81
CA ILE A 801 19.05 7.16 21.33
C ILE A 801 19.06 8.49 22.09
N SER A 802 18.34 9.48 21.58
CA SER A 802 18.26 10.83 22.13
C SER A 802 16.82 11.25 22.40
N ASP A 803 16.63 11.98 23.50
CA ASP A 803 15.40 12.71 23.82
C ASP A 803 14.11 11.87 23.73
N SER A 804 14.23 10.56 23.96
CA SER A 804 13.15 9.59 23.75
C SER A 804 12.55 9.11 25.07
N THR A 805 11.27 8.73 25.04
CA THR A 805 10.53 8.15 26.17
C THR A 805 10.26 6.67 25.92
N LEU A 806 10.74 5.80 26.82
CA LEU A 806 10.51 4.36 26.81
C LEU A 806 9.70 3.99 28.06
N GLU A 807 8.39 3.83 27.90
CA GLU A 807 7.42 3.73 29.00
C GLU A 807 6.59 2.44 28.98
N ALA A 808 6.43 1.78 30.12
CA ALA A 808 5.48 0.66 30.28
C ALA A 808 5.66 -0.47 29.26
N ASN A 809 6.89 -0.69 28.77
CA ASN A 809 7.20 -1.77 27.86
C ASN A 809 7.54 -3.03 28.65
N ILE A 810 7.31 -4.19 28.04
CA ILE A 810 7.41 -5.49 28.71
C ILE A 810 8.38 -6.41 27.95
N GLY A 811 9.39 -6.94 28.65
CA GLY A 811 10.33 -7.95 28.14
C GLY A 811 11.11 -8.64 29.27
N ASP A 812 11.60 -9.87 29.06
CA ASP A 812 12.35 -10.65 30.05
C ASP A 812 13.64 -9.93 30.46
N ARG A 813 14.38 -9.33 29.51
CA ARG A 813 15.49 -8.40 29.76
C ARG A 813 15.32 -7.11 28.99
N GLY A 814 15.65 -5.98 29.61
CA GLY A 814 15.54 -4.69 28.93
C GLY A 814 14.11 -4.39 28.50
N GLY A 815 13.14 -4.50 29.42
CA GLY A 815 11.73 -4.19 29.15
C GLY A 815 11.58 -2.89 28.36
N GLY A 816 12.28 -1.83 28.76
CA GLY A 816 12.46 -0.63 27.97
C GLY A 816 13.45 -0.81 26.81
N LEU A 817 14.73 -1.02 27.15
CA LEU A 817 15.85 -1.03 26.19
C LEU A 817 16.79 -2.23 26.38
N TYR A 818 17.11 -2.92 25.29
CA TYR A 818 18.14 -3.96 25.25
C TYR A 818 19.23 -3.61 24.25
N LEU A 819 20.50 -3.64 24.70
CA LEU A 819 21.69 -3.32 23.90
C LEU A 819 22.66 -4.51 23.91
N ASP A 820 23.11 -4.96 22.75
CA ASP A 820 24.09 -6.04 22.63
C ASP A 820 25.20 -5.76 21.61
N GLY A 821 26.43 -5.56 22.08
CA GLY A 821 27.57 -5.25 21.22
C GLY A 821 27.53 -3.84 20.59
N GLY A 822 28.59 -3.47 19.85
CA GLY A 822 28.67 -2.19 19.14
C GLY A 822 29.02 -0.99 20.03
N SER A 823 28.83 0.22 19.47
CA SER A 823 29.00 1.51 20.16
C SER A 823 27.62 2.16 20.36
N MET A 824 27.27 2.43 21.61
CA MET A 824 25.92 2.86 21.99
C MET A 824 25.96 4.20 22.71
N THR A 825 25.23 5.19 22.20
CA THR A 825 25.01 6.48 22.87
C THR A 825 23.55 6.59 23.29
N VAL A 826 23.29 6.72 24.59
CA VAL A 826 21.96 6.87 25.18
C VAL A 826 21.97 8.18 25.95
N THR A 827 21.27 9.20 25.44
CA THR A 827 21.31 10.54 26.03
C THR A 827 19.95 11.24 26.12
N GLY A 828 19.67 11.97 27.20
CA GLY A 828 18.43 12.78 27.30
C GLY A 828 17.13 11.97 27.38
N ASN A 829 17.20 10.66 27.64
CA ASN A 829 16.02 9.78 27.55
C ASN A 829 15.30 9.63 28.89
N THR A 830 14.00 9.35 28.83
CA THR A 830 13.19 8.90 29.97
C THR A 830 12.86 7.42 29.80
N ILE A 831 13.38 6.56 30.67
CA ILE A 831 13.13 5.12 30.71
C ILE A 831 12.31 4.83 31.97
N GLN A 832 11.01 4.62 31.81
CA GLN A 832 10.11 4.55 32.95
C GLN A 832 9.08 3.43 32.94
N ASP A 833 8.71 2.98 34.13
CA ASP A 833 7.58 2.06 34.35
C ASP A 833 7.63 0.76 33.52
N ASN A 834 8.81 0.36 33.04
CA ASN A 834 8.96 -0.85 32.26
C ASN A 834 8.89 -2.07 33.20
N GLU A 835 8.41 -3.19 32.66
CA GLU A 835 8.13 -4.43 33.41
C GLU A 835 8.71 -5.66 32.70
N THR A 836 8.76 -6.79 33.41
CA THR A 836 9.18 -8.08 32.85
C THR A 836 8.01 -8.99 32.47
N THR A 837 8.19 -9.85 31.46
CA THR A 837 7.19 -10.77 30.92
C THR A 837 6.87 -12.00 31.79
N PHE A 838 7.50 -12.09 32.96
CA PHE A 838 7.69 -13.21 33.91
C PHE A 838 6.50 -14.12 34.26
N VAL A 839 5.28 -13.90 33.76
CA VAL A 839 4.09 -14.72 34.03
C VAL A 839 4.14 -16.11 33.32
N ARG A 840 5.12 -16.42 32.44
CA ARG A 840 5.06 -17.63 31.57
C ARG A 840 6.27 -18.57 31.50
N THR A 841 7.49 -18.21 31.88
CA THR A 841 8.71 -18.93 31.41
C THR A 841 9.45 -19.85 32.39
N GLN A 842 8.96 -20.06 33.62
CA GLN A 842 9.62 -20.93 34.61
C GLN A 842 9.58 -22.46 34.32
N ALA A 843 9.16 -22.88 33.12
CA ALA A 843 9.35 -24.26 32.67
C ALA A 843 10.77 -24.55 32.10
N ARG A 844 11.65 -23.54 31.93
CA ARG A 844 12.92 -23.70 31.17
C ARG A 844 14.23 -23.19 31.80
N GLY A 845 14.27 -22.83 33.09
CA GLY A 845 15.55 -22.62 33.80
C GLY A 845 16.43 -21.44 33.34
N ALA A 846 15.87 -20.45 32.65
CA ALA A 846 16.57 -19.20 32.31
C ALA A 846 16.35 -18.14 33.40
N GLU A 847 17.40 -17.36 33.71
CA GLU A 847 17.30 -16.15 34.52
C GLU A 847 16.41 -15.13 33.79
N ALA A 848 15.18 -14.94 34.27
CA ALA A 848 14.18 -14.04 33.68
C ALA A 848 14.06 -12.78 34.55
N GLY A 849 13.82 -11.60 33.97
CA GLY A 849 13.57 -10.37 34.74
C GLY A 849 14.83 -9.56 35.12
N ILE A 850 15.79 -9.39 34.21
CA ILE A 850 17.04 -8.67 34.50
C ILE A 850 17.09 -7.32 33.75
N GLY A 851 17.43 -6.23 34.43
CA GLY A 851 17.66 -4.92 33.79
C GLY A 851 16.39 -4.40 33.12
N VAL A 852 15.28 -4.32 33.86
CA VAL A 852 13.95 -4.12 33.26
C VAL A 852 13.79 -2.75 32.60
N GLY A 853 14.42 -1.70 33.14
CA GLY A 853 14.57 -0.43 32.41
C GLY A 853 15.50 -0.59 31.21
N MET A 854 16.75 -0.97 31.46
CA MET A 854 17.76 -1.21 30.42
C MET A 854 18.65 -2.42 30.73
N TYR A 855 18.93 -3.23 29.72
CA TYR A 855 19.91 -4.31 29.78
C TYR A 855 20.99 -4.12 28.71
N VAL A 856 22.26 -4.29 29.09
CA VAL A 856 23.42 -4.17 28.21
C VAL A 856 24.28 -5.42 28.30
N SER A 857 24.69 -5.96 27.15
CA SER A 857 25.60 -7.09 27.01
C SER A 857 26.64 -6.82 25.93
N GLY A 858 27.88 -7.26 26.13
CA GLY A 858 28.89 -7.34 25.05
C GLY A 858 29.31 -6.02 24.39
N THR A 859 28.90 -4.85 24.90
CA THR A 859 29.22 -3.53 24.34
C THR A 859 30.66 -3.12 24.62
N SER A 860 31.38 -2.69 23.59
CA SER A 860 32.76 -2.20 23.74
C SER A 860 32.86 -0.73 24.15
N GLU A 861 31.81 0.06 23.91
CA GLU A 861 31.75 1.48 24.30
C GLU A 861 30.30 1.92 24.56
N LEU A 862 29.99 2.29 25.80
CA LEU A 862 28.70 2.84 26.22
C LEU A 862 28.87 4.29 26.68
N SER A 863 28.12 5.21 26.08
CA SER A 863 27.93 6.58 26.57
C SER A 863 26.48 6.73 27.04
N PHE A 864 26.26 6.77 28.35
CA PHE A 864 24.94 6.91 28.96
C PHE A 864 24.88 8.22 29.76
N THR A 865 24.28 9.28 29.20
CA THR A 865 24.34 10.62 29.79
C THR A 865 22.97 11.31 29.87
N HIS A 866 22.71 12.15 30.87
CA HIS A 866 21.47 12.96 30.92
C HIS A 866 20.16 12.15 30.90
N ASN A 867 20.14 10.91 31.38
CA ASN A 867 18.94 10.07 31.32
C ASN A 867 18.19 10.03 32.66
N LEU A 868 16.87 9.93 32.60
CA LEU A 868 15.99 9.63 33.72
C LEU A 868 15.54 8.17 33.65
N VAL A 869 15.95 7.35 34.61
CA VAL A 869 15.53 5.95 34.77
C VAL A 869 14.66 5.85 36.01
N GLN A 870 13.36 5.64 35.85
CA GLN A 870 12.44 5.68 36.99
C GLN A 870 11.33 4.64 37.01
N GLY A 871 10.92 4.18 38.18
CA GLY A 871 9.71 3.38 38.32
C GLY A 871 9.74 2.03 37.60
N ASN A 872 10.91 1.57 37.12
CA ASN A 872 11.03 0.27 36.44
C ASN A 872 11.00 -0.85 37.49
N LYS A 873 10.13 -1.85 37.29
CA LYS A 873 9.78 -2.81 38.35
C LYS A 873 9.94 -4.26 37.92
N ILE A 874 10.57 -5.02 38.78
CA ILE A 874 10.55 -6.48 38.78
C ILE A 874 9.49 -6.92 39.82
N PRO A 875 8.31 -7.44 39.42
CA PRO A 875 7.25 -7.80 40.35
C PRO A 875 7.64 -8.97 41.25
N PHE A 876 7.36 -8.88 42.55
CA PHE A 876 7.54 -10.00 43.48
C PHE A 876 6.45 -11.05 43.28
N LEU A 877 6.86 -12.29 43.04
CA LEU A 877 5.96 -13.44 42.93
C LEU A 877 6.33 -14.46 44.01
N GLN A 878 5.34 -14.82 44.83
CA GLN A 878 5.44 -15.92 45.76
C GLN A 878 4.72 -17.13 45.15
N PHE A 879 5.48 -18.21 44.94
CA PHE A 879 4.92 -19.48 44.48
C PHE A 879 4.62 -20.35 45.69
N VAL A 880 3.39 -20.84 45.81
CA VAL A 880 3.00 -21.80 46.85
C VAL A 880 2.86 -23.18 46.22
N ARG A 881 3.69 -24.13 46.67
CA ARG A 881 3.47 -25.56 46.42
C ARG A 881 2.71 -26.21 47.58
N VAL A 882 1.63 -26.91 47.26
CA VAL A 882 0.95 -27.82 48.18
C VAL A 882 1.27 -29.24 47.71
N ASN A 883 1.92 -30.03 48.56
CA ASN A 883 2.35 -31.40 48.24
C ASN A 883 3.21 -31.53 46.95
N GLY A 884 4.13 -30.59 46.73
CA GLY A 884 5.03 -30.59 45.56
C GLY A 884 4.39 -30.12 44.24
N VAL A 885 3.08 -29.85 44.22
CA VAL A 885 2.36 -29.34 43.05
C VAL A 885 2.19 -27.82 43.17
N LEU A 886 2.52 -27.09 42.11
CA LEU A 886 2.28 -25.65 42.05
C LEU A 886 0.77 -25.39 42.05
N THR A 887 0.26 -24.76 43.11
CA THR A 887 -1.20 -24.62 43.32
C THR A 887 -1.69 -23.18 43.24
N GLN A 888 -0.82 -22.19 43.43
CA GLN A 888 -1.15 -20.77 43.28
C GLN A 888 0.08 -19.93 42.94
N THR A 889 -0.12 -18.95 42.05
CA THR A 889 0.82 -17.87 41.75
C THR A 889 0.17 -16.57 42.22
N LYS A 890 0.77 -15.86 43.18
CA LYS A 890 0.26 -14.57 43.67
C LYS A 890 1.32 -13.49 43.44
N VAL A 891 0.94 -12.41 42.75
CA VAL A 891 1.72 -11.15 42.73
C VAL A 891 1.61 -10.56 44.12
N ILE A 892 2.74 -10.33 44.77
CA ILE A 892 2.79 -9.80 46.13
C ILE A 892 3.42 -8.42 46.06
N THR A 893 2.71 -7.39 46.50
CA THR A 893 3.27 -6.03 46.61
C THR A 893 3.80 -5.73 48.02
N VAL A 894 3.34 -6.48 49.03
CA VAL A 894 3.82 -6.54 50.41
C VAL A 894 3.50 -7.94 50.91
N VAL A 895 4.41 -8.59 51.65
CA VAL A 895 4.19 -9.94 52.21
C VAL A 895 3.02 -9.92 53.18
N ASP A 896 1.80 -10.09 52.69
CA ASP A 896 0.71 -10.60 53.51
C ASP A 896 1.07 -12.03 53.89
N PRO A 897 0.93 -12.44 55.17
CA PRO A 897 1.05 -13.85 55.52
C PRO A 897 0.07 -14.65 54.65
N PRO A 898 0.47 -15.82 54.11
CA PRO A 898 -0.37 -16.58 53.20
C PRO A 898 -1.68 -16.98 53.90
N ILE A 899 -2.77 -16.28 53.62
CA ILE A 899 -4.11 -16.71 54.06
C ILE A 899 -4.57 -17.80 53.08
N ILE A 900 -4.11 -19.03 53.30
CA ILE A 900 -4.75 -20.21 52.73
C ILE A 900 -5.86 -20.61 53.70
N LYS A 901 -7.12 -20.49 53.27
CA LYS A 901 -8.25 -21.11 53.99
C LYS A 901 -8.18 -22.63 53.81
N CYS A 902 -7.33 -23.30 54.59
CA CYS A 902 -7.54 -24.71 54.87
C CYS A 902 -8.90 -24.84 55.56
N ALA A 903 -9.75 -25.76 55.12
CA ALA A 903 -11.15 -25.85 55.56
C ALA A 903 -11.29 -26.02 57.09
N THR A 904 -10.26 -26.52 57.79
CA THR A 904 -10.13 -26.47 59.25
C THR A 904 -8.65 -26.52 59.70
N PRO A 905 -8.30 -26.07 60.92
CA PRO A 905 -6.92 -25.98 61.43
C PRO A 905 -6.19 -27.32 61.69
N ALA A 906 -6.73 -28.47 61.28
CA ALA A 906 -6.25 -29.79 61.69
C ALA A 906 -6.06 -30.79 60.52
N ASP A 907 -6.05 -30.35 59.26
CA ASP A 907 -5.83 -31.25 58.12
C ASP A 907 -4.31 -31.50 57.89
N PRO A 908 -3.78 -32.71 58.17
CA PRO A 908 -2.38 -33.03 57.98
C PRO A 908 -2.00 -33.30 56.51
N THR A 909 -2.97 -33.24 55.58
CA THR A 909 -2.72 -33.44 54.14
C THR A 909 -2.44 -32.15 53.37
N CYS A 910 -2.60 -30.99 54.01
CA CYS A 910 -2.26 -29.68 53.44
C CYS A 910 -0.86 -29.24 53.92
N LEU A 911 0.18 -29.91 53.43
CA LEU A 911 1.56 -29.45 53.65
C LEU A 911 1.89 -28.37 52.61
N ILE A 912 2.11 -27.13 53.05
CA ILE A 912 2.89 -26.17 52.27
C ILE A 912 4.31 -26.74 52.22
N THR A 913 4.68 -27.33 51.09
CA THR A 913 5.97 -28.02 50.97
C THR A 913 7.09 -27.06 50.62
N GLU A 914 6.81 -25.92 49.99
CA GLU A 914 7.82 -24.94 49.58
C GLU A 914 7.19 -23.60 49.18
N THR A 915 7.86 -22.51 49.56
CA THR A 915 7.65 -21.18 48.99
C THR A 915 8.87 -20.85 48.14
N VAL A 916 8.71 -20.63 46.84
CA VAL A 916 9.83 -20.19 45.97
C VAL A 916 9.64 -18.70 45.72
N THR A 917 10.63 -17.89 46.09
CA THR A 917 10.76 -16.51 45.63
C THR A 917 11.89 -16.48 44.61
N ILE A 918 11.64 -15.91 43.43
CA ILE A 918 12.66 -15.81 42.37
C ILE A 918 13.32 -14.44 42.50
N ALA A 919 14.64 -14.44 42.33
CA ALA A 919 15.52 -13.36 42.74
C ALA A 919 16.30 -12.86 41.53
N ASP A 920 15.87 -11.73 40.98
CA ASP A 920 16.35 -11.13 39.75
C ASP A 920 16.89 -9.71 40.03
N ASN A 921 17.81 -9.25 39.19
CA ASN A 921 18.68 -8.11 39.47
C ASN A 921 18.41 -6.94 38.52
N GLY A 922 18.67 -5.71 38.97
CA GLY A 922 18.67 -4.54 38.08
C GLY A 922 17.27 -4.05 37.75
N GLY A 923 16.59 -3.38 38.70
CA GLY A 923 15.28 -2.78 38.46
C GLY A 923 15.38 -1.69 37.39
N GLY A 924 16.34 -0.78 37.57
CA GLY A 924 16.69 0.24 36.59
C GLY A 924 17.54 -0.30 35.43
N VAL A 925 18.84 -0.48 35.66
CA VAL A 925 19.81 -0.85 34.61
C VAL A 925 20.67 -2.06 34.99
N TYR A 926 20.94 -2.94 34.02
CA TYR A 926 21.93 -4.01 34.15
C TYR A 926 23.00 -3.89 33.07
N LEU A 927 24.26 -3.74 33.48
CA LEU A 927 25.42 -3.61 32.59
C LEU A 927 26.33 -4.83 32.71
N LYS A 928 26.39 -5.65 31.66
CA LYS A 928 27.21 -6.86 31.61
C LYS A 928 28.43 -6.69 30.70
N GLY A 929 29.61 -6.62 31.30
CA GLY A 929 30.88 -6.51 30.57
C GLY A 929 31.04 -5.21 29.80
N ALA A 930 30.30 -4.16 30.17
CA ALA A 930 30.31 -2.88 29.48
C ALA A 930 31.56 -2.06 29.83
N GLU A 931 32.07 -1.31 28.86
CA GLU A 931 33.10 -0.29 29.06
C GLU A 931 32.57 1.09 28.65
N GLY A 932 32.82 2.12 29.45
CA GLY A 932 32.39 3.48 29.11
C GLY A 932 32.02 4.39 30.28
N LEU A 933 31.08 5.29 30.02
CA LEU A 933 30.67 6.40 30.89
C LEU A 933 29.17 6.34 31.20
N VAL A 934 28.83 6.49 32.47
CA VAL A 934 27.48 6.82 32.94
C VAL A 934 27.58 8.17 33.64
N ALA A 935 27.00 9.22 33.04
CA ALA A 935 27.09 10.57 33.59
C ALA A 935 25.75 11.29 33.66
N ASP A 936 25.64 12.29 34.53
CA ASP A 936 24.51 13.24 34.59
C ASP A 936 23.12 12.57 34.58
N SER A 937 22.99 11.38 35.16
CA SER A 937 21.77 10.57 35.04
C SER A 937 21.10 10.36 36.40
N ILE A 938 19.77 10.32 36.37
CA ILE A 938 18.92 10.15 37.55
C ILE A 938 18.31 8.75 37.54
N PHE A 939 18.55 7.99 38.60
CA PHE A 939 17.96 6.68 38.85
C PHE A 939 17.09 6.76 40.09
N ARG A 940 15.76 6.71 39.94
CA ARG A 940 14.85 6.83 41.07
C ARG A 940 13.70 5.85 41.08
N GLU A 941 13.29 5.40 42.25
CA GLU A 941 12.06 4.60 42.41
C GLU A 941 12.03 3.30 41.59
N ASN A 942 13.21 2.79 41.19
CA ASN A 942 13.30 1.50 40.51
C ASN A 942 13.33 0.37 41.55
N GLU A 943 12.78 -0.79 41.17
CA GLU A 943 12.56 -1.90 42.08
C GLU A 943 13.10 -3.21 41.49
N ALA A 944 14.05 -3.83 42.20
CA ALA A 944 14.57 -5.15 41.86
C ALA A 944 14.20 -6.19 42.92
N SER A 945 14.07 -7.46 42.54
CA SER A 945 13.70 -8.48 43.52
C SER A 945 14.88 -8.93 44.40
N ARG A 946 16.11 -8.85 43.88
CA ARG A 946 17.35 -9.30 44.56
C ARG A 946 18.37 -8.21 44.86
N SER A 947 18.88 -7.53 43.84
CA SER A 947 20.01 -6.59 44.00
C SER A 947 20.03 -5.51 42.91
N GLY A 948 20.68 -4.38 43.21
CA GLY A 948 20.87 -3.26 42.28
C GLY A 948 19.56 -2.64 41.85
N GLY A 949 18.80 -2.05 42.78
CA GLY A 949 17.54 -1.38 42.47
C GLY A 949 17.73 -0.33 41.38
N ALA A 950 18.76 0.52 41.50
CA ALA A 950 19.15 1.47 40.47
C ALA A 950 19.93 0.78 39.34
N MET A 951 21.02 0.09 39.69
CA MET A 951 21.98 -0.42 38.72
C MET A 951 22.69 -1.70 39.17
N VAL A 952 23.00 -2.56 38.20
CA VAL A 952 23.90 -3.71 38.37
C VAL A 952 25.08 -3.59 37.40
N LEU A 953 26.29 -3.80 37.92
CA LEU A 953 27.53 -3.78 37.17
C LEU A 953 28.22 -5.15 37.24
N ASP A 954 28.19 -5.90 36.15
CA ASP A 954 28.69 -7.27 36.08
C ASP A 954 29.82 -7.40 35.05
N GLY A 955 31.06 -7.22 35.49
CA GLY A 955 32.26 -7.16 34.67
C GLY A 955 32.44 -5.84 33.90
N GLY A 956 33.64 -5.63 33.34
CA GLY A 956 33.97 -4.46 32.52
C GLY A 956 34.65 -3.31 33.27
N LYS A 957 34.65 -2.12 32.66
CA LYS A 957 35.30 -0.90 33.17
C LYS A 957 34.40 0.33 32.98
N LEU A 958 33.83 0.84 34.05
CA LEU A 958 32.88 1.96 33.99
C LEU A 958 33.33 3.14 34.82
N THR A 959 33.06 4.34 34.30
CA THR A 959 33.14 5.58 35.09
C THR A 959 31.74 6.12 35.30
N LEU A 960 31.40 6.39 36.56
CA LEU A 960 30.14 6.96 36.99
C LEU A 960 30.41 8.37 37.52
N ILE A 961 29.91 9.39 36.83
CA ILE A 961 30.11 10.80 37.17
C ILE A 961 28.75 11.48 37.40
N ASP A 962 28.58 12.22 38.48
CA ASP A 962 27.42 13.12 38.64
C ASP A 962 26.03 12.45 38.51
N ASN A 963 25.93 11.20 38.97
CA ASN A 963 24.66 10.49 38.97
C ASN A 963 23.92 10.63 40.31
N LEU A 964 22.60 10.76 40.23
CA LEU A 964 21.70 10.76 41.39
C LEU A 964 20.95 9.43 41.48
N MET A 965 21.20 8.64 42.51
CA MET A 965 20.57 7.33 42.72
C MET A 965 19.78 7.31 44.03
N VAL A 966 18.47 7.50 43.95
CA VAL A 966 17.63 7.75 45.12
C VAL A 966 16.33 6.96 45.14
N ARG A 967 15.90 6.51 46.32
CA ARG A 967 14.62 5.81 46.52
C ARG A 967 14.44 4.55 45.66
N ASN A 968 15.53 3.95 45.22
CA ASN A 968 15.47 2.65 44.59
C ASN A 968 15.33 1.59 45.68
N SER A 969 14.74 0.45 45.32
CA SER A 969 14.41 -0.58 46.30
C SER A 969 14.78 -1.97 45.82
N ILE A 970 15.14 -2.80 46.79
CA ILE A 970 15.34 -4.24 46.60
C ILE A 970 14.54 -5.04 47.63
N GLY A 971 14.16 -6.27 47.27
CA GLY A 971 13.29 -7.10 48.10
C GLY A 971 13.97 -8.10 49.04
N VAL A 972 14.04 -9.37 48.62
CA VAL A 972 14.07 -10.55 49.53
C VAL A 972 15.46 -11.13 49.85
N SER A 973 16.57 -10.47 49.51
CA SER A 973 17.91 -11.07 49.62
C SER A 973 18.72 -10.56 50.82
N SER A 974 19.64 -11.36 51.35
CA SER A 974 20.52 -10.95 52.45
C SER A 974 21.61 -9.99 51.96
N GLY A 975 21.54 -8.70 52.32
CA GLY A 975 22.69 -7.80 52.39
C GLY A 975 23.36 -7.35 51.08
N LEU A 976 22.67 -7.45 49.93
CA LEU A 976 23.18 -6.96 48.65
C LEU A 976 22.84 -5.48 48.41
N GLY A 977 23.53 -4.82 47.49
CA GLY A 977 23.42 -3.38 47.26
C GLY A 977 22.03 -2.95 46.75
N SER A 978 21.34 -2.08 47.50
CA SER A 978 20.01 -1.56 47.19
C SER A 978 20.01 -0.51 46.08
N ALA A 979 21.09 0.26 45.94
CA ALA A 979 21.32 1.15 44.79
C ALA A 979 22.13 0.42 43.72
N ILE A 980 23.39 0.07 44.04
CA ILE A 980 24.34 -0.52 43.09
C ILE A 980 24.80 -1.88 43.60
N PHE A 981 24.67 -2.91 42.76
CA PHE A 981 25.36 -4.18 42.97
C PHE A 981 26.47 -4.34 41.93
N MET A 982 27.67 -4.72 42.37
CA MET A 982 28.83 -4.86 41.51
C MET A 982 29.49 -6.23 41.67
N SER A 983 29.83 -6.87 40.55
CA SER A 983 30.56 -8.13 40.49
C SER A 983 31.61 -8.07 39.38
N GLY A 984 32.88 -8.31 39.70
CA GLY A 984 33.97 -8.39 38.71
C GLY A 984 34.29 -7.09 37.93
N THR A 985 33.64 -5.97 38.27
CA THR A 985 33.78 -4.68 37.56
C THR A 985 34.87 -3.81 38.16
N LYS A 986 35.61 -3.09 37.31
CA LYS A 986 36.44 -1.95 37.73
C LYS A 986 35.65 -0.66 37.57
N ALA A 987 35.35 0.04 38.66
CA ALA A 987 34.57 1.27 38.60
C ALA A 987 35.24 2.46 39.29
N LEU A 988 35.12 3.61 38.66
CA LEU A 988 35.40 4.92 39.26
C LEU A 988 34.06 5.63 39.49
N LEU A 989 33.71 5.87 40.75
CA LEU A 989 32.56 6.69 41.14
C LEU A 989 33.08 8.05 41.58
N LEU A 990 32.74 9.06 40.81
CA LEU A 990 33.11 10.45 41.03
C LEU A 990 31.85 11.31 41.18
N HIS A 991 31.77 12.10 42.26
CA HIS A 991 30.68 13.06 42.43
C HIS A 991 29.27 12.47 42.40
N ASN A 992 29.04 11.22 42.79
CA ASN A 992 27.68 10.65 42.79
C ASN A 992 26.96 10.93 44.12
N THR A 993 25.63 11.06 44.06
CA THR A 993 24.77 11.12 45.27
C THR A 993 23.91 9.86 45.34
N ILE A 994 24.13 9.04 46.37
CA ILE A 994 23.41 7.79 46.62
C ILE A 994 22.71 7.91 47.97
N ALA A 995 21.39 8.10 47.96
CA ALA A 995 20.62 8.39 49.18
C ALA A 995 19.25 7.69 49.20
N ASP A 996 18.73 7.38 50.39
CA ASP A 996 17.34 6.90 50.58
C ASP A 996 16.96 5.64 49.79
N ASN A 997 17.93 4.80 49.41
CA ASN A 997 17.66 3.51 48.78
C ASN A 997 17.34 2.46 49.86
N ILE A 998 16.34 1.63 49.63
CA ILE A 998 15.73 0.80 50.67
C ILE A 998 15.80 -0.70 50.39
N HIS A 999 15.88 -1.48 51.46
CA HIS A 999 15.72 -2.93 51.45
C HIS A 999 14.36 -3.26 52.09
N GLN A 1000 13.39 -3.76 51.31
CA GLN A 1000 11.98 -3.86 51.77
C GLN A 1000 11.70 -5.01 52.75
N ASN A 1001 12.51 -6.09 52.79
CA ASN A 1001 12.28 -7.26 53.66
C ASN A 1001 13.52 -7.69 54.46
N LEU A 1002 13.61 -7.35 55.74
CA LEU A 1002 14.65 -7.84 56.64
C LEU A 1002 14.26 -9.22 57.23
N SER A 1003 14.48 -10.32 56.49
CA SER A 1003 14.47 -11.66 57.09
C SER A 1003 15.90 -12.21 57.14
N GLY A 1004 16.49 -12.26 58.34
CA GLY A 1004 17.90 -12.59 58.55
C GLY A 1004 18.76 -11.35 58.82
N ASP A 1005 20.07 -11.54 58.96
CA ASP A 1005 21.13 -10.54 59.20
C ASP A 1005 21.33 -9.49 58.08
N GLY A 1006 20.40 -9.42 57.12
CA GLY A 1006 20.50 -8.64 55.88
C GLY A 1006 20.43 -7.14 56.11
N ARG A 1007 21.56 -6.46 56.05
CA ARG A 1007 21.65 -5.00 56.20
C ARG A 1007 21.21 -4.27 54.93
N ASN A 1008 20.63 -3.09 55.05
CA ASN A 1008 20.42 -2.22 53.87
C ASN A 1008 21.76 -1.61 53.41
N VAL A 1009 22.43 -2.26 52.46
CA VAL A 1009 23.69 -1.79 51.86
C VAL A 1009 23.39 -0.92 50.65
N ALA A 1010 23.94 0.29 50.52
CA ALA A 1010 23.68 1.12 49.32
C ALA A 1010 24.43 0.59 48.08
N VAL A 1011 25.74 0.38 48.22
CA VAL A 1011 26.63 -0.16 47.18
C VAL A 1011 27.29 -1.43 47.67
N TYR A 1012 27.20 -2.53 46.92
CA TYR A 1012 27.83 -3.80 47.30
C TYR A 1012 28.83 -4.27 46.25
N TYR A 1013 30.08 -4.52 46.65
CA TYR A 1013 31.17 -4.96 45.80
C TYR A 1013 31.55 -6.43 46.05
N ALA A 1014 31.18 -7.32 45.13
CA ALA A 1014 31.27 -8.76 45.29
C ALA A 1014 32.57 -9.41 44.75
N ALA A 1015 33.63 -8.63 44.45
CA ALA A 1015 34.88 -9.14 43.87
C ALA A 1015 36.11 -8.94 44.77
N LYS A 1016 37.10 -9.82 44.64
CA LYS A 1016 38.37 -9.79 45.41
C LYS A 1016 39.39 -8.85 44.75
N GLY A 1017 40.09 -8.05 45.56
CA GLY A 1017 41.15 -7.12 45.14
C GLY A 1017 40.70 -5.68 44.92
N ASP A 1018 41.63 -4.83 44.45
CA ASP A 1018 41.39 -3.41 44.17
C ASP A 1018 40.67 -3.21 42.83
N GLY A 1019 39.46 -2.66 42.86
CA GLY A 1019 38.69 -2.39 41.65
C GLY A 1019 37.66 -1.26 41.75
N LEU A 1020 37.38 -0.78 42.95
CA LEU A 1020 36.43 0.31 43.21
C LEU A 1020 37.17 1.56 43.71
N VAL A 1021 37.00 2.68 43.01
CA VAL A 1021 37.54 3.99 43.42
C VAL A 1021 36.36 4.94 43.69
N LEU A 1022 36.34 5.54 44.87
CA LEU A 1022 35.27 6.42 45.35
C LEU A 1022 35.84 7.80 45.68
N THR A 1023 35.51 8.82 44.87
CA THR A 1023 35.96 10.20 45.08
C THR A 1023 34.79 11.18 45.10
N ASN A 1024 34.73 12.06 46.11
CA ASN A 1024 33.75 13.15 46.21
C ASN A 1024 32.27 12.72 46.14
N ASN A 1025 31.90 11.52 46.60
CA ASN A 1025 30.51 11.04 46.58
C ASN A 1025 29.76 11.36 47.89
N ILE A 1026 28.43 11.29 47.88
CA ILE A 1026 27.57 11.33 49.07
C ILE A 1026 26.86 9.98 49.23
N PHE A 1027 26.97 9.38 50.43
CA PHE A 1027 26.23 8.18 50.85
C PHE A 1027 25.38 8.51 52.09
N ALA A 1028 24.05 8.50 51.94
CA ALA A 1028 23.15 8.93 53.01
C ALA A 1028 21.92 8.03 53.24
N ASN A 1029 21.58 7.80 54.51
CA ASN A 1029 20.35 7.12 54.96
C ASN A 1029 20.26 5.63 54.61
N HIS A 1030 21.38 4.90 54.71
CA HIS A 1030 21.44 3.44 54.57
C HIS A 1030 21.84 2.77 55.88
N GLU A 1031 21.74 1.46 56.02
CA GLU A 1031 22.35 0.80 57.19
C GLU A 1031 23.87 0.71 57.02
N VAL A 1032 24.30 0.37 55.79
CA VAL A 1032 25.69 0.32 55.36
C VAL A 1032 25.77 1.12 54.06
N GLY A 1033 26.69 2.10 53.97
CA GLY A 1033 26.84 2.86 52.73
C GLY A 1033 27.50 2.02 51.64
N VAL A 1034 28.64 1.39 51.95
CA VAL A 1034 29.36 0.52 50.99
C VAL A 1034 29.76 -0.79 51.66
N GLY A 1035 29.35 -1.93 51.10
CA GLY A 1035 29.73 -3.27 51.57
C GLY A 1035 30.60 -4.01 50.56
N GLY A 1036 31.43 -4.94 51.04
CA GLY A 1036 32.25 -5.83 50.22
C GLY A 1036 32.09 -7.30 50.61
N SER A 1037 32.57 -8.22 49.75
CA SER A 1037 32.78 -9.63 50.07
C SER A 1037 34.23 -9.92 50.47
N ASP A 1038 34.45 -10.98 51.27
CA ASP A 1038 35.78 -11.31 51.84
C ASP A 1038 36.96 -11.15 50.84
N GLY A 1039 37.80 -10.15 51.10
CA GLY A 1039 38.97 -9.81 50.29
C GLY A 1039 38.75 -8.74 49.22
N ALA A 1040 37.57 -8.11 49.19
CA ALA A 1040 37.29 -6.91 48.42
C ALA A 1040 38.09 -5.71 48.95
N LYS A 1041 38.59 -4.88 48.05
CA LYS A 1041 39.31 -3.63 48.38
C LYS A 1041 38.82 -2.46 47.53
N ALA A 1042 38.67 -1.30 48.18
CA ALA A 1042 38.27 -0.05 47.56
C ALA A 1042 39.22 1.08 47.98
N VAL A 1043 39.45 2.02 47.06
CA VAL A 1043 40.24 3.23 47.31
C VAL A 1043 39.27 4.39 47.48
N GLU A 1044 39.31 5.04 48.64
CA GLU A 1044 38.50 6.21 48.95
C GLU A 1044 39.34 7.50 48.92
N SER A 1045 38.77 8.56 48.37
CA SER A 1045 39.26 9.94 48.48
C SER A 1045 38.09 10.91 48.70
N THR A 1046 37.80 11.23 49.96
CA THR A 1046 36.89 12.31 50.36
C THR A 1046 35.42 12.11 49.98
N ASN A 1047 34.71 11.18 50.64
CA ASN A 1047 33.26 11.02 50.48
C ASN A 1047 32.50 11.47 51.75
N VAL A 1048 31.25 11.91 51.57
CA VAL A 1048 30.35 12.30 52.66
C VAL A 1048 29.51 11.10 53.11
N TRP A 1049 29.50 10.85 54.41
CA TRP A 1049 28.77 9.75 55.04
C TRP A 1049 27.78 10.30 56.07
N TRP A 1050 26.50 10.00 55.91
CA TRP A 1050 25.45 10.49 56.81
C TRP A 1050 24.37 9.46 57.12
N ASN A 1051 23.99 9.37 58.40
CA ASN A 1051 22.92 8.49 58.87
C ASN A 1051 23.06 7.04 58.35
N ASN A 1052 24.30 6.58 58.26
CA ASN A 1052 24.68 5.18 58.08
C ASN A 1052 25.03 4.58 59.46
N SER A 1053 24.75 3.31 59.73
CA SER A 1053 25.00 2.70 61.06
C SER A 1053 26.49 2.83 61.49
N GLU A 1054 26.81 2.61 62.77
CA GLU A 1054 28.18 2.74 63.33
C GLU A 1054 29.26 1.92 62.58
N ARG A 1055 28.86 0.98 61.72
CA ARG A 1055 29.70 0.34 60.70
C ARG A 1055 29.28 0.84 59.32
N HIS A 1056 29.83 1.98 58.91
CA HIS A 1056 29.56 2.62 57.62
C HIS A 1056 29.89 1.74 56.40
N TRP A 1057 30.74 0.72 56.60
CA TRP A 1057 31.05 -0.35 55.66
C TRP A 1057 31.12 -1.72 56.35
N THR A 1058 31.06 -2.80 55.57
CA THR A 1058 31.34 -4.17 56.03
C THR A 1058 32.74 -4.61 55.58
N GLU A 1059 33.44 -5.38 56.42
CA GLU A 1059 34.79 -5.94 56.16
C GLU A 1059 35.94 -4.90 56.07
N ASP A 1060 37.19 -5.36 55.91
CA ASP A 1060 38.39 -4.50 55.78
C ASP A 1060 38.50 -3.92 54.35
N LEU A 1061 37.45 -3.21 53.90
CA LEU A 1061 37.29 -2.76 52.51
C LEU A 1061 38.25 -1.63 52.12
N PHE A 1062 38.57 -0.70 53.02
CA PHE A 1062 39.38 0.48 52.73
C PHE A 1062 40.78 0.39 53.35
N ASP A 1063 41.82 0.61 52.54
CA ASP A 1063 43.22 0.63 53.01
C ASP A 1063 43.71 2.05 53.38
N THR A 1064 43.09 3.09 52.82
CA THR A 1064 43.36 4.51 53.12
C THR A 1064 42.05 5.28 53.20
N MET A 1065 41.86 6.09 54.25
CA MET A 1065 40.58 6.76 54.53
C MET A 1065 40.75 8.27 54.79
N ALA A 1066 39.89 9.07 54.14
CA ALA A 1066 39.68 10.49 54.45
C ALA A 1066 38.16 10.85 54.44
N PRO A 1067 37.33 10.20 55.29
CA PRO A 1067 35.88 10.37 55.25
C PRO A 1067 35.45 11.74 55.78
N ILE A 1068 34.37 12.27 55.21
CA ILE A 1068 33.63 13.41 55.74
C ILE A 1068 32.37 12.87 56.42
N PHE A 1069 32.28 13.01 57.74
CA PHE A 1069 31.06 12.69 58.47
C PHE A 1069 30.24 13.96 58.71
N GLY A 1070 28.96 13.93 58.37
CA GLY A 1070 28.03 15.02 58.67
C GLY A 1070 26.86 15.11 57.70
N ASP A 1071 25.85 15.88 58.09
CA ASP A 1071 24.61 16.04 57.33
C ASP A 1071 24.88 16.61 55.93
N PRO A 1072 24.49 15.93 54.84
CA PRO A 1072 24.59 16.49 53.49
C PRO A 1072 23.66 17.69 53.31
N ALA A 1073 22.72 17.93 54.23
CA ALA A 1073 21.80 19.06 54.25
C ALA A 1073 21.10 19.24 52.90
N PHE A 1074 20.44 18.18 52.42
CA PHE A 1074 19.68 18.23 51.18
C PHE A 1074 18.57 19.29 51.25
N LYS A 1075 18.37 20.03 50.16
CA LYS A 1075 17.43 21.14 50.09
C LYS A 1075 15.97 20.72 50.28
N ASP A 1076 15.52 19.68 49.57
CA ASP A 1076 14.20 19.06 49.75
C ASP A 1076 14.24 17.59 49.31
N ALA A 1077 14.90 16.77 50.12
CA ALA A 1077 14.99 15.33 49.88
C ALA A 1077 13.63 14.62 49.90
N ALA A 1078 12.54 15.22 50.39
CA ALA A 1078 11.19 14.64 50.30
C ALA A 1078 10.54 14.97 48.94
N GLY A 1079 10.72 16.20 48.44
CA GLY A 1079 10.34 16.63 47.10
C GLY A 1079 11.22 16.07 45.97
N GLY A 1080 12.35 15.43 46.31
CA GLY A 1080 13.28 14.82 45.35
C GLY A 1080 14.42 15.75 44.90
N ASP A 1081 14.58 16.91 45.56
CA ASP A 1081 15.69 17.83 45.36
C ASP A 1081 16.82 17.50 46.36
N TYR A 1082 17.80 16.74 45.86
CA TYR A 1082 18.99 16.31 46.60
C TYR A 1082 20.18 17.27 46.44
N SER A 1083 19.94 18.52 46.01
CA SER A 1083 20.97 19.56 46.05
C SER A 1083 21.41 19.84 47.48
N ILE A 1084 22.71 20.05 47.69
CA ILE A 1084 23.26 20.32 49.03
C ILE A 1084 23.15 21.79 49.41
N LEU A 1085 22.76 22.10 50.65
CA LEU A 1085 22.77 23.47 51.18
C LEU A 1085 24.17 23.87 51.66
N ARG A 1086 24.42 25.17 51.91
CA ARG A 1086 25.72 25.67 52.46
C ARG A 1086 26.08 25.07 53.81
N THR A 1087 25.08 24.56 54.53
CA THR A 1087 25.24 23.88 55.81
C THR A 1087 25.68 22.43 55.66
N SER A 1088 25.79 21.94 54.41
CA SER A 1088 26.20 20.59 54.10
C SER A 1088 27.63 20.32 54.56
N ALA A 1089 27.84 19.11 55.10
CA ALA A 1089 29.17 18.61 55.38
C ALA A 1089 30.03 18.43 54.11
N GLY A 1090 29.40 18.30 52.92
CA GLY A 1090 30.08 18.16 51.63
C GLY A 1090 30.48 19.48 50.97
N TYR A 1091 30.01 20.63 51.51
CA TYR A 1091 30.24 21.95 50.91
C TYR A 1091 31.71 22.38 51.01
N ASN A 1092 32.33 22.71 49.88
CA ASN A 1092 33.72 23.11 49.66
C ASN A 1092 34.75 22.13 50.23
N ARG A 1093 34.41 20.84 50.30
CA ARG A 1093 35.24 19.84 51.00
C ARG A 1093 35.65 18.66 50.13
N GLY A 1094 35.27 18.63 48.86
CA GLY A 1094 35.81 17.69 47.89
C GLY A 1094 37.29 17.95 47.59
N VAL A 1095 37.92 16.96 46.95
CA VAL A 1095 39.32 17.04 46.49
C VAL A 1095 39.40 17.20 44.98
N ASP A 1096 40.52 17.78 44.52
CA ASP A 1096 40.82 17.91 43.10
C ASP A 1096 40.93 16.54 42.41
N LEU A 1097 40.50 16.50 41.15
CA LEU A 1097 40.33 15.29 40.37
C LEU A 1097 41.67 14.58 40.10
N PRO A 1098 41.68 13.23 40.00
CA PRO A 1098 42.79 12.50 39.38
C PRO A 1098 42.92 12.90 37.88
N ASP A 1099 44.00 12.50 37.22
CA ASP A 1099 44.17 12.72 35.77
C ASP A 1099 43.03 12.03 34.97
N LEU A 1100 42.04 12.84 34.56
CA LEU A 1100 40.88 12.42 33.76
C LEU A 1100 41.12 12.58 32.25
N SER A 1101 42.36 12.69 31.78
CA SER A 1101 42.67 12.84 30.33
C SER A 1101 42.07 11.74 29.43
N ASN A 1102 41.62 10.63 30.01
CA ASN A 1102 40.99 9.50 29.32
C ASN A 1102 39.47 9.35 29.59
N VAL A 1103 38.83 10.29 30.30
CA VAL A 1103 37.40 10.23 30.67
C VAL A 1103 36.81 11.63 30.53
N GLY A 1104 35.85 11.82 29.62
CA GLY A 1104 35.37 13.12 29.12
C GLY A 1104 35.48 14.29 30.12
N ALA A 1105 36.52 15.12 29.94
CA ALA A 1105 36.90 16.19 30.86
C ALA A 1105 35.84 17.28 31.09
N GLU A 1106 34.82 17.33 30.24
CA GLU A 1106 33.67 18.24 30.37
C GLU A 1106 32.73 17.83 31.52
N PHE A 1107 32.46 16.53 31.67
CA PHE A 1107 31.56 15.98 32.70
C PHE A 1107 32.11 16.13 34.12
N ALA A 1108 33.42 16.26 34.28
CA ALA A 1108 34.00 16.47 35.62
C ALA A 1108 33.99 17.95 36.06
N LEU A 1109 33.57 18.85 35.17
CA LEU A 1109 33.56 20.30 35.38
C LEU A 1109 32.14 20.88 35.48
N ILE A 1110 31.10 20.13 35.13
CA ILE A 1110 29.70 20.56 35.13
C ILE A 1110 28.92 19.56 35.98
N ASP A 1111 28.11 20.03 36.93
CA ASP A 1111 27.31 19.16 37.80
C ASP A 1111 25.97 18.77 37.16
N LEU A 1112 25.17 17.94 37.86
CA LEU A 1112 23.85 17.48 37.39
C LEU A 1112 22.84 18.63 37.19
N ALA A 1113 23.08 19.81 37.77
CA ALA A 1113 22.27 21.01 37.56
C ALA A 1113 22.70 21.83 36.33
N GLY A 1114 23.76 21.41 35.64
CA GLY A 1114 24.34 22.11 34.48
C GLY A 1114 25.24 23.28 34.87
N GLU A 1115 25.70 23.34 36.12
CA GLU A 1115 26.51 24.44 36.66
C GLU A 1115 27.98 24.02 36.80
N ARG A 1116 28.90 24.97 36.64
CA ARG A 1116 30.34 24.67 36.60
C ARG A 1116 30.91 24.48 38.00
N ARG A 1117 31.55 23.33 38.25
CA ARG A 1117 32.31 23.05 39.47
C ARG A 1117 33.54 23.95 39.55
N LEU A 1118 33.57 24.83 40.56
CA LEU A 1118 34.69 25.74 40.84
C LEU A 1118 35.38 25.32 42.14
N ALA A 1119 36.71 25.32 42.16
CA ALA A 1119 37.44 25.02 43.39
C ALA A 1119 37.12 26.05 44.51
N PRO A 1120 36.88 25.61 45.75
CA PRO A 1120 36.93 24.23 46.25
C PRO A 1120 35.71 23.42 45.82
N VAL A 1121 35.92 22.18 45.34
CA VAL A 1121 34.84 21.34 44.77
C VAL A 1121 33.92 20.81 45.87
N ASP A 1122 32.62 20.75 45.62
CA ASP A 1122 31.66 20.10 46.54
C ASP A 1122 31.66 18.57 46.35
N ALA A 1123 31.26 17.83 47.39
CA ALA A 1123 30.96 16.40 47.25
C ALA A 1123 29.51 16.19 46.77
N GLY A 1124 29.28 15.16 45.95
CA GLY A 1124 27.97 14.75 45.42
C GLY A 1124 27.63 15.31 44.05
N ALA A 1125 26.53 14.81 43.48
CA ALA A 1125 26.13 15.02 42.08
C ALA A 1125 25.50 16.38 41.80
N TYR A 1126 25.03 17.05 42.85
CA TYR A 1126 24.15 18.20 42.73
C TYR A 1126 24.66 19.34 43.62
N GLU A 1127 25.32 20.34 43.04
CA GLU A 1127 25.69 21.56 43.75
C GLU A 1127 24.48 22.50 43.75
N ALA A 1128 24.05 22.99 44.92
CA ALA A 1128 23.02 24.02 44.92
C ALA A 1128 23.63 25.32 44.42
N ASN A 1129 23.06 25.87 43.34
CA ASN A 1129 23.36 27.22 42.93
C ASN A 1129 22.87 28.17 44.04
N TYR A 1130 23.79 28.67 44.87
CA TYR A 1130 23.45 29.57 45.96
C TYR A 1130 23.04 30.91 45.38
N ASP A 1131 21.74 31.08 45.16
CA ASP A 1131 21.15 32.33 44.69
C ASP A 1131 21.67 33.52 45.52
N ARG A 1132 22.62 34.25 44.90
CA ARG A 1132 23.20 35.59 45.18
C ARG A 1132 24.57 35.63 45.91
N GLY A 1133 25.62 36.10 45.21
CA GLY A 1133 26.83 36.63 45.84
C GLY A 1133 27.99 37.04 44.92
N LEU A 1134 28.79 38.02 45.39
CA LEU A 1134 30.16 38.30 44.94
C LEU A 1134 31.12 37.38 45.70
N ASN A 1135 32.03 36.72 45.00
CA ASN A 1135 33.11 35.96 45.61
C ASN A 1135 34.34 36.85 45.82
N LEU A 1136 34.97 36.75 46.99
CA LEU A 1136 36.20 37.48 47.31
C LEU A 1136 37.34 36.49 47.52
N PHE A 1137 38.44 36.74 46.83
CA PHE A 1137 39.72 36.05 47.03
C PHE A 1137 40.75 37.08 47.49
N HIS A 1138 41.69 36.66 48.32
CA HIS A 1138 42.78 37.50 48.77
C HIS A 1138 44.10 36.75 48.74
N THR A 1139 45.17 37.43 48.34
CA THR A 1139 46.52 36.86 48.28
C THR A 1139 47.51 37.92 48.74
N ALA A 1140 48.34 37.57 49.71
CA ALA A 1140 49.42 38.44 50.19
C ALA A 1140 50.73 38.11 49.47
N THR A 1141 51.55 39.11 49.18
CA THR A 1141 52.89 38.90 48.59
C THR A 1141 53.87 38.21 49.54
N ASN A 1142 53.64 38.26 50.87
CA ASN A 1142 54.43 37.58 51.89
C ASN A 1142 53.53 37.12 53.06
N LEU A 1143 53.74 35.89 53.55
CA LEU A 1143 52.97 35.30 54.66
C LEU A 1143 53.64 35.50 56.04
N ASN A 1144 54.92 35.87 56.08
CA ASN A 1144 55.67 36.18 57.31
C ASN A 1144 56.02 37.68 57.36
N LEU A 1145 55.42 38.42 58.30
CA LEU A 1145 55.59 39.86 58.42
C LEU A 1145 56.61 40.19 59.52
N ALA A 1146 57.78 40.71 59.13
CA ALA A 1146 58.69 41.38 60.06
C ALA A 1146 58.23 42.83 60.28
N LYS A 1147 58.53 43.39 61.47
CA LYS A 1147 58.20 44.78 61.80
C LYS A 1147 58.80 45.73 60.74
N ASP A 1148 58.00 46.68 60.26
CA ASP A 1148 58.36 47.71 59.27
C ASP A 1148 58.59 47.22 57.81
N VAL A 1149 58.10 46.02 57.44
CA VAL A 1149 58.11 45.53 56.04
C VAL A 1149 56.75 45.73 55.37
N GLU A 1150 56.73 46.46 54.25
CA GLU A 1150 55.53 46.63 53.42
C GLU A 1150 55.14 45.32 52.73
N THR A 1151 53.87 44.92 52.83
CA THR A 1151 53.30 43.77 52.10
C THR A 1151 52.14 44.25 51.24
N SER A 1152 51.99 43.67 50.06
CA SER A 1152 50.86 43.95 49.17
C SER A 1152 49.83 42.83 49.26
N TYR A 1153 48.56 43.21 49.40
CA TYR A 1153 47.42 42.30 49.30
C TYR A 1153 46.71 42.53 47.97
N LEU A 1154 46.60 41.49 47.14
CA LEU A 1154 45.68 41.47 46.02
C LEU A 1154 44.35 40.91 46.49
N ILE A 1155 43.27 41.69 46.35
CA ILE A 1155 41.90 41.23 46.60
C ILE A 1155 41.17 41.17 45.27
N THR A 1156 40.71 39.97 44.89
CA THR A 1156 39.94 39.73 43.67
C THR A 1156 38.47 39.59 44.04
N VAL A 1157 37.62 40.42 43.44
CA VAL A 1157 36.16 40.35 43.59
C VAL A 1157 35.57 39.85 42.28
N LEU A 1158 34.89 38.71 42.32
CA LEU A 1158 34.29 38.02 41.18
C LEU A 1158 32.76 37.98 41.33
N ASN A 1159 32.04 38.42 40.30
CA ASN A 1159 30.60 38.20 40.21
C ASN A 1159 30.35 36.88 39.49
N ASN A 1160 29.99 35.84 40.24
CA ASN A 1160 29.68 34.53 39.70
C ASN A 1160 28.16 34.33 39.49
N SER A 1161 27.37 35.41 39.53
CA SER A 1161 25.92 35.35 39.29
C SER A 1161 25.55 35.71 37.85
N LYS A 1162 24.38 35.22 37.40
CA LYS A 1162 23.79 35.57 36.09
C LYS A 1162 23.29 37.04 36.01
N ALA A 1163 23.31 37.79 37.12
CA ALA A 1163 22.87 39.19 37.20
C ALA A 1163 24.05 40.16 37.38
N SER A 1164 23.97 41.35 36.78
CA SER A 1164 24.96 42.41 37.05
C SER A 1164 24.75 42.99 38.45
N VAL A 1165 25.79 42.96 39.29
CA VAL A 1165 25.81 43.60 40.61
C VAL A 1165 26.43 45.00 40.46
N ALA A 1166 25.75 46.03 40.95
CA ALA A 1166 26.19 47.43 40.93
C ALA A 1166 26.12 48.06 42.33
N GLY A 1167 26.85 49.14 42.56
CA GLY A 1167 27.01 49.82 43.85
C GLY A 1167 28.05 49.17 44.77
N VAL A 1168 28.98 48.37 44.24
CA VAL A 1168 29.89 47.57 45.06
C VAL A 1168 30.97 48.45 45.69
N THR A 1169 30.92 48.59 47.01
CA THR A 1169 31.95 49.33 47.77
C THR A 1169 32.67 48.38 48.72
N PHE A 1170 33.99 48.32 48.58
CA PHE A 1170 34.88 47.61 49.50
C PHE A 1170 35.41 48.60 50.55
N GLN A 1171 35.31 48.27 51.83
CA GLN A 1171 35.81 49.12 52.93
C GLN A 1171 36.73 48.30 53.84
N TYR A 1172 37.91 48.85 54.14
CA TYR A 1172 38.89 48.23 55.02
C TYR A 1172 38.68 48.70 56.46
N ALA A 1173 38.65 47.77 57.41
CA ALA A 1173 38.50 48.03 58.84
C ALA A 1173 39.73 47.59 59.66
N LEU A 1174 40.94 47.81 59.13
CA LEU A 1174 42.18 47.42 59.79
C LEU A 1174 42.61 48.47 60.84
N PRO A 1175 43.28 48.05 61.94
CA PRO A 1175 43.89 48.98 62.91
C PRO A 1175 44.88 49.94 62.23
N PRO A 1176 45.12 51.16 62.75
CA PRO A 1176 45.96 52.17 62.09
C PRO A 1176 47.35 51.67 61.67
N GLU A 1177 47.95 50.76 62.45
CA GLU A 1177 49.27 50.18 62.19
C GLU A 1177 49.28 49.15 61.03
N GLN A 1178 48.11 48.74 60.55
CA GLN A 1178 47.91 47.75 59.48
C GLN A 1178 47.14 48.31 58.28
N GLN A 1179 46.79 49.59 58.31
CA GLN A 1179 46.07 50.24 57.22
C GLN A 1179 46.95 50.36 55.99
N ALA A 1180 46.36 50.13 54.83
CA ALA A 1180 47.05 50.24 53.56
C ALA A 1180 47.54 51.68 53.36
N ILE A 1181 48.83 51.85 53.06
CA ILE A 1181 49.43 53.15 52.71
C ILE A 1181 49.22 53.51 51.23
N SER A 1182 48.84 52.53 50.40
CA SER A 1182 48.44 52.71 49.01
C SER A 1182 47.40 51.66 48.60
N MET A 1183 46.46 52.04 47.72
CA MET A 1183 45.39 51.16 47.23
C MET A 1183 45.10 51.48 45.76
N SER A 1184 44.93 50.45 44.95
CA SER A 1184 44.48 50.57 43.57
C SER A 1184 43.50 49.45 43.24
N SER A 1185 42.62 49.68 42.27
CA SER A 1185 41.66 48.69 41.78
C SER A 1185 41.75 48.61 40.26
N SER A 1186 41.51 47.42 39.72
CA SER A 1186 41.33 47.20 38.28
C SER A 1186 40.02 47.79 37.75
N ARG A 1187 39.07 48.11 38.63
CA ARG A 1187 37.75 48.67 38.29
C ARG A 1187 37.26 49.63 39.38
N GLY A 1188 36.80 50.82 38.99
CA GLY A 1188 36.36 51.86 39.93
C GLY A 1188 37.51 52.63 40.60
N ASN A 1189 37.23 53.35 41.69
CA ASN A 1189 38.17 54.26 42.36
C ASN A 1189 38.40 53.90 43.83
N CYS A 1190 39.66 53.91 44.26
CA CYS A 1190 40.05 53.71 45.66
C CYS A 1190 40.47 55.02 46.33
N ASN A 1191 40.13 55.17 47.61
CA ASN A 1191 40.55 56.29 48.45
C ASN A 1191 41.16 55.74 49.74
N VAL A 1192 42.47 55.92 49.87
CA VAL A 1192 43.25 55.48 51.04
C VAL A 1192 42.86 56.26 52.30
N GLY A 1193 42.51 57.55 52.18
CA GLY A 1193 42.12 58.39 53.32
C GLY A 1193 40.78 57.99 53.94
N THR A 1194 39.87 57.39 53.17
CA THR A 1194 38.61 56.81 53.68
C THR A 1194 38.66 55.28 53.80
N LEU A 1195 39.81 54.67 53.50
CA LEU A 1195 40.05 53.22 53.51
C LEU A 1195 39.00 52.43 52.71
N SER A 1196 38.62 52.91 51.52
CA SER A 1196 37.53 52.32 50.73
C SER A 1196 37.79 52.34 49.22
N CYS A 1197 37.36 51.31 48.50
CA CYS A 1197 37.30 51.24 47.04
C CYS A 1197 35.86 51.11 46.57
N ASN A 1198 35.36 52.04 45.76
CA ASN A 1198 34.10 51.87 45.04
C ASN A 1198 34.40 51.23 43.68
N LEU A 1199 33.97 50.00 43.48
CA LEU A 1199 34.28 49.16 42.32
C LEU A 1199 33.28 49.31 41.17
N GLY A 1200 32.23 50.12 41.35
CA GLY A 1200 31.14 50.28 40.39
C GLY A 1200 29.99 49.39 40.78
#